data_AF-A0A5Q4GLT1-F1
#
_entry.id   AF-A0A5Q4GLT1-F1
#
_cell.length_a   1.000
_cell.length_b   1.000
_cell.length_c   1.000
_cell.angle_alpha   90.00
_cell.angle_beta   90.00
_cell.angle_gamma   90.00
#
_symmetry.space_group_name_H-M   'P 1'
#
loop_
_entity.id
_entity.type
_entity.pdbx_description
1 polymer ?
#
loop_
_entity_poly.entity_id
_entity_poly.type
_entity_poly.pdbx_seq_one_letter_code
_entity_poly.pdbx_strand_id
1 'polypeptide(L)'
;MRWRTWVLMVTWLAAMMAAGSGLRAEDDLLLHYAFDEGSGQTVRDQSANGLHGSVRAEWGDSPSGHAIWFDGTRQGTVSVQIPDKLRFGTDSWTFSAWLKPHQFTIDSRQNQRRMFNYGVFPDANLVIDLFGNGSPGYYFCYRDQDGKTVSTGGSSPISLALDQWSHVVVVCDRQQGLVTMYVNGYGQSEVRIPESFTGDFSLGGQLTLGSSWQNYWGWMDQVRIYRRALTRAQVREQFTALQDTFGAVVSPEALAAARRQELIERFGQTHEAWAEGRFAEVRAVCADVVASADAPGALQSYAHLRIAQSHMAEQQLRLARSEYATIAANEHYPDVHRQEAAQLVQEIDRRSRGLPARDPAASRTPIPQIDRFAAELYVSTAGDDAHDGTRARPVASLARARDLVRQWKQAGGEGSIAVNVLPGEYRVTEPLELTPQDSGSPDAPVVYRATEPGQAVFYGGTRIRGFQPVKDAAILRRLPEEARGKVLQCDLRAQGIEDFGRLAVRGFGQPAAPPTLELFVDGQPMTLARWPNEGFVGIGELVEPGSRADGKPSVFEYLDDRHERWIDAADPWLFGYFRFLWADATIQVSRIDPETRTVICDQAYHYSRPGMDTRQGIRYYAFNLLEEIDQPGEWYLDRETGMLYIYPPTDLEHAEVEIGMLSTPMLTMDQVTDVRLEGLTFDLGRFHGLILTDCQRCLILGCTVSRLAGNGITIQGGQQNGLFGCDIHTIGRRASEVIGGNRTTLTPGRHFVENCRIHNFGRIDRTYTPAVQLEGVGNRVAHNLMYNCPSSVMRIEGNDHVIEFNEVHSAVLESDDQGAMELFANPSYRGVVFRHNRFTNCGKAGAGAMAHGQAAIRFDDAISGMLVYGNIFIRSANGNFGAIQMNSGRDNIMDNNLFIDCGRGVSGGWNPNNSVWRRIAENQQPANYYTTDLYLQRYPKIATMMDVPGINHVWRNVFYRCGPMVTGNRANLDLMENGIFEDTDPGFVDAQSGDYRLQPDAPLFHSVGFRPIPLDQIGLYAHPHRASWPVETTPVPVPDWRTASER
;
A
#
# COMPACT_ATOMS: atom_id res chain seq x y z
N MET A 1 -34.99 -37.77 57.37
CA MET A 1 -35.73 -38.98 56.94
C MET A 1 -36.55 -38.59 55.71
N ARG A 2 -36.08 -38.96 54.52
CA ARG A 2 -36.62 -40.10 53.76
C ARG A 2 -37.93 -39.75 53.02
N TRP A 3 -37.86 -39.24 51.79
CA TRP A 3 -37.98 -40.03 50.54
C TRP A 3 -38.03 -39.13 49.29
N ARG A 4 -36.89 -39.11 48.59
CA ARG A 4 -36.74 -38.83 47.15
C ARG A 4 -37.09 -40.12 46.42
N THR A 5 -38.08 -40.11 45.54
CA THR A 5 -38.28 -40.99 44.37
C THR A 5 -39.61 -40.60 43.74
N TRP A 6 -39.77 -40.71 42.42
CA TRP A 6 -40.98 -40.40 41.64
C TRP A 6 -41.10 -39.01 40.97
N VAL A 7 -40.04 -38.52 40.31
CA VAL A 7 -40.18 -37.77 39.02
C VAL A 7 -39.14 -38.25 37.96
N LEU A 8 -38.31 -39.25 38.29
CA LEU A 8 -37.24 -39.78 37.43
C LEU A 8 -37.66 -40.96 36.52
N MET A 9 -38.95 -41.28 36.38
CA MET A 9 -39.40 -42.55 35.78
C MET A 9 -40.24 -42.43 34.49
N VAL A 10 -40.38 -41.25 33.88
CA VAL A 10 -41.10 -41.09 32.58
C VAL A 10 -40.19 -40.62 31.44
N THR A 11 -38.96 -40.20 31.71
CA THR A 11 -37.95 -39.90 30.67
C THR A 11 -36.98 -41.06 30.37
N TRP A 12 -37.13 -42.20 31.04
CA TRP A 12 -36.25 -43.37 30.87
C TRP A 12 -36.77 -44.46 29.91
N LEU A 13 -38.00 -44.36 29.40
CA LEU A 13 -38.60 -45.37 28.50
C LEU A 13 -38.74 -44.95 27.03
N ALA A 14 -38.51 -43.67 26.69
CA ALA A 14 -38.31 -43.25 25.30
C ALA A 14 -36.84 -43.35 24.84
N ALA A 15 -35.90 -43.51 25.78
CA ALA A 15 -34.46 -43.65 25.51
C ALA A 15 -33.99 -45.11 25.34
N MET A 16 -34.85 -46.11 25.60
CA MET A 16 -34.51 -47.55 25.44
C MET A 16 -35.15 -48.22 24.21
N MET A 17 -35.72 -47.47 23.27
CA MET A 17 -36.08 -47.96 21.92
C MET A 17 -35.27 -47.30 20.79
N ALA A 18 -34.09 -46.77 21.12
CA ALA A 18 -33.02 -46.48 20.15
C ALA A 18 -31.69 -47.14 20.55
N ALA A 19 -31.70 -48.00 21.57
CA ALA A 19 -30.58 -48.88 21.93
C ALA A 19 -30.72 -50.19 21.15
N GLY A 20 -30.58 -50.07 19.83
CA GLY A 20 -30.56 -51.14 18.87
C GLY A 20 -29.79 -50.73 17.63
N SER A 21 -28.85 -49.80 17.74
CA SER A 21 -27.85 -49.58 16.71
C SER A 21 -26.80 -50.67 16.86
N GLY A 22 -27.02 -51.81 16.17
CA GLY A 22 -25.86 -52.53 15.67
C GLY A 22 -24.94 -51.52 15.00
N LEU A 23 -23.64 -51.57 15.32
CA LEU A 23 -22.59 -50.83 14.62
C LEU A 23 -22.90 -50.87 13.11
N ARG A 24 -23.45 -49.79 12.58
CA ARG A 24 -23.45 -49.56 11.14
C ARG A 24 -21.98 -49.48 10.79
N ALA A 25 -21.52 -50.32 9.88
CA ALA A 25 -20.18 -50.20 9.32
C ALA A 25 -19.96 -48.72 8.96
N GLU A 26 -18.83 -48.14 9.40
CA GLU A 26 -18.40 -46.84 8.87
C GLU A 26 -18.09 -47.08 7.39
N ASP A 27 -19.08 -46.89 6.49
CA ASP A 27 -19.04 -47.31 5.08
C ASP A 27 -17.83 -46.74 4.29
N ASP A 28 -17.09 -45.78 4.86
CA ASP A 28 -15.91 -45.10 4.29
C ASP A 28 -14.61 -45.23 5.11
N LEU A 29 -14.61 -46.02 6.19
CA LEU A 29 -13.40 -46.37 6.95
C LEU A 29 -12.60 -47.39 6.12
N LEU A 30 -11.40 -47.00 5.69
CA LEU A 30 -10.52 -47.87 4.90
C LEU A 30 -9.88 -48.94 5.79
N LEU A 31 -9.35 -48.54 6.93
CA LEU A 31 -8.49 -49.36 7.77
C LEU A 31 -8.62 -48.96 9.23
N HIS A 32 -8.68 -49.94 10.13
CA HIS A 32 -8.51 -49.71 11.57
C HIS A 32 -7.66 -50.81 12.23
N TYR A 33 -6.49 -50.43 12.72
CA TYR A 33 -5.62 -51.27 13.54
C TYR A 33 -5.63 -50.79 14.99
N ALA A 34 -6.27 -51.57 15.86
CA ALA A 34 -6.25 -51.36 17.31
C ALA A 34 -5.06 -52.04 18.01
N PHE A 35 -4.38 -52.96 17.31
CA PHE A 35 -3.23 -53.72 17.83
C PHE A 35 -3.50 -54.56 19.08
N ASP A 36 -4.75 -54.90 19.38
CA ASP A 36 -5.12 -55.67 20.58
C ASP A 36 -4.68 -57.15 20.54
N GLU A 37 -4.08 -57.65 19.45
CA GLU A 37 -3.56 -59.02 19.37
C GLU A 37 -2.35 -59.26 20.29
N GLY A 38 -1.56 -58.21 20.55
CA GLY A 38 -0.43 -58.24 21.49
C GLY A 38 0.78 -59.11 21.09
N SER A 39 0.70 -59.91 20.03
CA SER A 39 1.80 -60.76 19.53
C SER A 39 1.56 -61.27 18.11
N GLY A 40 2.61 -61.79 17.47
CA GLY A 40 2.55 -62.43 16.14
C GLY A 40 3.02 -61.54 14.99
N GLN A 41 2.79 -62.00 13.75
CA GLN A 41 3.24 -61.31 12.52
C GLN A 41 2.10 -60.68 11.73
N THR A 42 0.89 -60.63 12.31
CA THR A 42 -0.31 -60.12 11.65
C THR A 42 -1.12 -59.26 12.60
N VAL A 43 -1.53 -58.07 12.14
CA VAL A 43 -2.54 -57.23 12.80
C VAL A 43 -3.85 -57.32 12.04
N ARG A 44 -4.96 -57.47 12.75
CA ARG A 44 -6.29 -57.56 12.18
C ARG A 44 -6.85 -56.17 11.94
N ASP A 45 -7.20 -55.91 10.68
CA ASP A 45 -8.10 -54.82 10.32
C ASP A 45 -9.50 -55.04 10.92
N GLN A 46 -9.95 -54.07 11.72
CA GLN A 46 -11.30 -54.04 12.30
C GLN A 46 -12.33 -53.36 11.39
N SER A 47 -11.90 -52.79 10.26
CA SER A 47 -12.82 -52.27 9.24
C SER A 47 -13.54 -53.41 8.49
N ALA A 48 -14.55 -53.06 7.70
CA ALA A 48 -15.26 -54.00 6.84
C ALA A 48 -14.41 -54.51 5.65
N ASN A 49 -13.21 -53.97 5.42
CA ASN A 49 -12.39 -54.28 4.24
C ASN A 49 -11.44 -55.47 4.41
N GLY A 50 -11.21 -55.93 5.64
CA GLY A 50 -10.38 -57.11 5.92
C GLY A 50 -8.91 -56.94 5.50
N LEU A 51 -8.39 -55.71 5.54
CA LEU A 51 -7.04 -55.36 5.12
C LEU A 51 -6.01 -55.69 6.22
N HIS A 52 -5.84 -56.97 6.56
CA HIS A 52 -4.91 -57.38 7.62
C HIS A 52 -3.44 -57.03 7.27
N GLY A 53 -2.72 -56.47 8.23
CA GLY A 53 -1.35 -56.00 8.04
C GLY A 53 -0.30 -57.02 8.47
N SER A 54 0.83 -57.06 7.78
CA SER A 54 2.01 -57.81 8.21
C SER A 54 2.84 -56.96 9.16
N VAL A 55 3.08 -57.48 10.37
CA VAL A 55 3.82 -56.82 11.45
C VAL A 55 5.26 -57.34 11.47
N ARG A 56 6.22 -56.43 11.36
CA ARG A 56 7.67 -56.66 11.55
C ARG A 56 8.26 -55.82 12.68
N ALA A 57 7.43 -55.00 13.30
CA ALA A 57 7.74 -54.20 14.48
C ALA A 57 7.44 -55.00 15.76
N GLU A 58 7.85 -54.48 16.91
CA GLU A 58 7.67 -55.16 18.19
C GLU A 58 6.30 -54.83 18.81
N TRP A 59 5.68 -55.78 19.50
CA TRP A 59 4.45 -55.56 20.26
C TRP A 59 4.78 -55.13 21.68
N GLY A 60 3.89 -54.37 22.31
CA GLY A 60 3.98 -54.07 23.73
C GLY A 60 2.69 -53.46 24.26
N ASP A 61 2.72 -53.05 25.52
CA ASP A 61 1.52 -52.61 26.23
C ASP A 61 1.17 -51.16 25.94
N SER A 62 -0.13 -50.90 25.90
CA SER A 62 -0.72 -49.58 25.70
C SER A 62 -1.88 -49.37 26.67
N PRO A 63 -2.23 -48.13 27.04
CA PRO A 63 -3.37 -47.88 27.91
C PRO A 63 -4.72 -48.42 27.38
N SER A 64 -4.89 -48.60 26.06
CA SER A 64 -6.08 -49.23 25.47
C SER A 64 -5.98 -50.75 25.25
N GLY A 65 -4.88 -51.39 25.62
CA GLY A 65 -4.62 -52.80 25.34
C GLY A 65 -3.15 -53.01 24.98
N HIS A 66 -2.87 -53.10 23.68
CA HIS A 66 -1.52 -53.26 23.15
C HIS A 66 -1.23 -52.26 22.03
N ALA A 67 0.04 -52.04 21.73
CA ALA A 67 0.51 -51.13 20.69
C ALA A 67 1.71 -51.73 19.97
N ILE A 68 2.11 -51.06 18.88
CA ILE A 68 3.32 -51.38 18.15
C ILE A 68 4.44 -50.40 18.52
N TRP A 69 5.60 -50.95 18.86
CA TRP A 69 6.86 -50.27 19.06
C TRP A 69 7.68 -50.23 17.78
N PHE A 70 8.02 -49.02 17.36
CA PHE A 70 9.01 -48.77 16.34
C PHE A 70 10.31 -48.31 17.00
N ASP A 71 11.40 -49.02 16.73
CA ASP A 71 12.73 -48.80 17.32
C ASP A 71 13.57 -47.74 16.57
N GLY A 72 12.99 -47.07 15.57
CA GLY A 72 13.69 -46.12 14.70
C GLY A 72 14.60 -46.78 13.64
N THR A 73 14.72 -48.11 13.61
CA THR A 73 15.50 -48.82 12.59
C THR A 73 14.67 -49.11 11.35
N ARG A 74 15.32 -49.54 10.26
CA ARG A 74 14.64 -49.79 8.97
C ARG A 74 13.79 -51.07 8.96
N GLN A 75 13.83 -51.88 10.03
CA GLN A 75 13.22 -53.21 10.07
C GLN A 75 11.79 -53.19 10.61
N GLY A 76 11.51 -52.38 11.63
CA GLY A 76 10.19 -52.27 12.25
C GLY A 76 9.18 -51.59 11.33
N THR A 77 8.27 -52.34 10.71
CA THR A 77 7.18 -51.80 9.88
C THR A 77 5.90 -52.60 10.09
N VAL A 78 4.76 -51.96 9.90
CA VAL A 78 3.48 -52.64 9.66
C VAL A 78 3.06 -52.32 8.24
N SER A 79 2.83 -53.33 7.41
CA SER A 79 2.58 -53.13 5.98
C SER A 79 1.34 -53.87 5.49
N VAL A 80 0.61 -53.25 4.57
CA VAL A 80 -0.54 -53.86 3.90
C VAL A 80 -0.60 -53.39 2.45
N GLN A 81 -1.09 -54.26 1.57
CA GLN A 81 -1.34 -53.94 0.17
C GLN A 81 -2.81 -53.56 -0.01
N ILE A 82 -3.06 -52.29 -0.34
CA ILE A 82 -4.38 -51.74 -0.64
C ILE A 82 -4.79 -52.14 -2.09
N PRO A 83 -5.91 -52.86 -2.27
CA PRO A 83 -6.43 -53.21 -3.59
C PRO A 83 -6.85 -51.98 -4.39
N ASP A 84 -6.77 -52.06 -5.72
CA ASP A 84 -6.99 -50.93 -6.64
C ASP A 84 -8.28 -50.16 -6.38
N LYS A 85 -9.40 -50.86 -6.15
CA LYS A 85 -10.72 -50.25 -5.88
C LYS A 85 -10.81 -49.48 -4.55
N LEU A 86 -9.84 -49.66 -3.65
CA LEU A 86 -9.78 -49.06 -2.32
C LEU A 86 -8.65 -48.02 -2.19
N ARG A 87 -7.91 -47.72 -3.26
CA ARG A 87 -6.86 -46.70 -3.26
C ARG A 87 -7.45 -45.29 -3.14
N PHE A 88 -6.65 -44.31 -2.70
CA PHE A 88 -7.14 -42.95 -2.41
C PHE A 88 -7.50 -42.13 -3.65
N GLY A 89 -6.86 -42.38 -4.79
CA GLY A 89 -7.11 -41.63 -6.02
C GLY A 89 -6.94 -40.11 -5.85
N THR A 90 -7.89 -39.36 -6.39
CA THR A 90 -7.99 -37.89 -6.26
C THR A 90 -8.92 -37.45 -5.11
N ASP A 91 -9.44 -38.40 -4.33
CA ASP A 91 -10.41 -38.13 -3.26
C ASP A 91 -9.76 -37.56 -1.99
N SER A 92 -10.60 -37.03 -1.12
CA SER A 92 -10.22 -36.61 0.23
C SER A 92 -9.90 -37.81 1.11
N TRP A 93 -9.04 -37.64 2.12
CA TRP A 93 -8.66 -38.72 3.03
C TRP A 93 -8.28 -38.21 4.41
N THR A 94 -8.28 -39.11 5.40
CA THR A 94 -7.86 -38.81 6.76
C THR A 94 -6.98 -39.91 7.33
N PHE A 95 -5.87 -39.55 7.96
CA PHE A 95 -5.06 -40.42 8.81
C PHE A 95 -5.27 -40.02 10.27
N SER A 96 -5.45 -40.99 11.17
CA SER A 96 -5.57 -40.78 12.61
C SER A 96 -4.79 -41.85 13.36
N ALA A 97 -3.98 -41.48 14.34
CA ALA A 97 -3.26 -42.42 15.20
C ALA A 97 -3.00 -41.84 16.60
N TRP A 98 -2.91 -42.74 17.59
CA TRP A 98 -2.33 -42.42 18.89
C TRP A 98 -0.83 -42.73 18.85
N LEU A 99 -0.01 -41.77 19.29
CA LEU A 99 1.44 -41.81 19.17
C LEU A 99 2.11 -41.47 20.49
N LYS A 100 3.15 -42.21 20.87
CA LYS A 100 4.04 -41.90 21.99
C LYS A 100 5.49 -41.91 21.50
N PRO A 101 5.99 -40.76 21.00
CA PRO A 101 7.33 -40.70 20.42
C PRO A 101 8.40 -40.85 21.51
N HIS A 102 9.42 -41.64 21.25
CA HIS A 102 10.55 -41.84 22.16
C HIS A 102 11.77 -40.99 21.78
N GLN A 103 11.93 -40.69 20.49
CA GLN A 103 12.98 -39.79 20.02
C GLN A 103 12.54 -39.03 18.76
N PHE A 104 12.77 -37.71 18.75
CA PHE A 104 12.52 -36.88 17.57
C PHE A 104 13.73 -36.84 16.64
N THR A 105 14.88 -36.46 17.17
CA THR A 105 16.06 -36.16 16.37
C THR A 105 16.66 -37.41 15.73
N ILE A 106 17.19 -37.25 14.53
CA ILE A 106 17.96 -38.25 13.81
C ILE A 106 19.14 -37.55 13.14
N ASP A 107 20.30 -38.20 13.12
CA ASP A 107 21.49 -37.69 12.42
C ASP A 107 21.30 -37.82 10.90
N SER A 108 20.56 -36.88 10.34
CA SER A 108 20.22 -36.77 8.92
C SER A 108 19.99 -35.31 8.55
N ARG A 109 20.34 -34.96 7.31
CA ARG A 109 20.12 -33.62 6.76
C ARG A 109 18.67 -33.14 6.85
N GLN A 110 17.70 -34.05 6.76
CA GLN A 110 16.26 -33.71 6.82
C GLN A 110 15.68 -33.78 8.24
N ASN A 111 16.42 -34.35 9.21
CA ASN A 111 16.05 -34.47 10.62
C ASN A 111 14.54 -34.71 10.86
N GLN A 112 14.01 -35.78 10.27
CA GLN A 112 12.58 -36.13 10.34
C GLN A 112 12.40 -37.64 10.44
N ARG A 113 11.28 -38.09 11.02
CA ARG A 113 10.99 -39.51 11.22
C ARG A 113 9.65 -39.90 10.62
N ARG A 114 9.63 -40.89 9.72
CA ARG A 114 8.43 -41.27 8.98
C ARG A 114 7.53 -42.22 9.76
N MET A 115 6.29 -41.78 9.96
CA MET A 115 5.25 -42.52 10.69
C MET A 115 4.31 -43.25 9.75
N PHE A 116 4.04 -42.66 8.58
CA PHE A 116 3.12 -43.20 7.59
C PHE A 116 3.68 -42.98 6.18
N ASN A 117 3.55 -43.99 5.33
CA ASN A 117 3.86 -43.92 3.90
C ASN A 117 2.78 -44.64 3.10
N TYR A 118 2.33 -44.04 2.01
CA TYR A 118 1.46 -44.68 1.04
C TYR A 118 1.83 -44.27 -0.40
N GLY A 119 1.97 -45.26 -1.29
CA GLY A 119 2.21 -45.06 -2.71
C GLY A 119 3.65 -45.30 -3.16
N VAL A 120 4.05 -44.70 -4.28
CA VAL A 120 5.36 -44.86 -4.93
C VAL A 120 6.05 -43.52 -5.06
N PHE A 121 7.20 -43.36 -4.41
CA PHE A 121 8.00 -42.14 -4.54
C PHE A 121 8.89 -42.17 -5.79
N PRO A 122 9.00 -41.08 -6.58
CA PRO A 122 8.28 -39.81 -6.46
C PRO A 122 6.97 -39.73 -7.29
N ASP A 123 6.54 -40.84 -7.88
CA ASP A 123 5.43 -40.87 -8.85
C ASP A 123 4.05 -40.51 -8.28
N ALA A 124 3.73 -40.97 -7.06
CA ALA A 124 2.54 -40.63 -6.31
C ALA A 124 2.74 -41.12 -4.86
N ASN A 125 3.10 -40.23 -3.94
CA ASN A 125 3.44 -40.62 -2.57
C ASN A 125 2.83 -39.67 -1.53
N LEU A 126 2.27 -40.26 -0.48
CA LEU A 126 1.72 -39.59 0.69
C LEU A 126 2.53 -40.00 1.91
N VAL A 127 3.09 -39.04 2.64
CA VAL A 127 3.83 -39.32 3.87
C VAL A 127 3.44 -38.39 4.99
N ILE A 128 3.49 -38.94 6.21
CA ILE A 128 3.37 -38.18 7.45
C ILE A 128 4.62 -38.45 8.26
N ASP A 129 5.32 -37.37 8.59
CA ASP A 129 6.61 -37.37 9.26
C ASP A 129 6.50 -36.61 10.60
N LEU A 130 7.44 -36.90 11.51
CA LEU A 130 7.66 -36.19 12.76
C LEU A 130 9.02 -35.51 12.68
N PHE A 131 9.05 -34.17 12.66
CA PHE A 131 10.29 -33.40 12.55
C PHE A 131 11.10 -33.42 13.84
N GLY A 132 12.39 -33.10 13.75
CA GLY A 132 13.32 -33.13 14.88
C GLY A 132 13.00 -32.17 16.03
N ASN A 133 12.13 -31.18 15.79
CA ASN A 133 11.56 -30.31 16.83
C ASN A 133 10.32 -30.91 17.52
N GLY A 134 9.89 -32.12 17.15
CA GLY A 134 8.70 -32.80 17.65
C GLY A 134 7.40 -32.46 16.92
N SER A 135 7.42 -31.60 15.90
CA SER A 135 6.20 -31.25 15.16
C SER A 135 5.83 -32.33 14.13
N PRO A 136 4.57 -32.82 14.09
CA PRO A 136 4.11 -33.66 13.00
C PRO A 136 3.96 -32.82 11.73
N GLY A 137 4.16 -33.43 10.57
CA GLY A 137 3.90 -32.81 9.27
C GLY A 137 3.62 -33.82 8.18
N TYR A 138 3.29 -33.30 7.01
CA TYR A 138 2.94 -34.09 5.84
C TYR A 138 3.75 -33.64 4.62
N TYR A 139 3.98 -34.58 3.70
CA TYR A 139 4.53 -34.30 2.39
C TYR A 139 3.86 -35.17 1.34
N PHE A 140 3.36 -34.55 0.29
CA PHE A 140 2.69 -35.20 -0.82
C PHE A 140 3.43 -34.87 -2.11
N CYS A 141 3.66 -35.86 -2.96
CA CYS A 141 4.19 -35.62 -4.30
C CYS A 141 3.55 -36.53 -5.35
N TYR A 142 3.58 -36.06 -6.59
CA TYR A 142 3.29 -36.85 -7.76
C TYR A 142 4.13 -36.39 -8.96
N ARG A 143 4.17 -37.19 -10.00
CA ARG A 143 4.80 -36.85 -11.28
C ARG A 143 3.73 -36.38 -12.28
N ASP A 144 3.89 -35.16 -12.79
CA ASP A 144 2.96 -34.57 -13.75
C ASP A 144 3.14 -35.14 -15.17
N GLN A 145 2.33 -34.65 -16.12
CA GLN A 145 2.34 -35.12 -17.52
C GLN A 145 3.68 -34.87 -18.23
N ASP A 146 4.45 -33.88 -17.77
CA ASP A 146 5.77 -33.53 -18.30
C ASP A 146 6.91 -34.28 -17.58
N GLY A 147 6.58 -35.16 -16.64
CA GLY A 147 7.55 -35.94 -15.87
C GLY A 147 8.20 -35.17 -14.71
N LYS A 148 7.72 -33.97 -14.38
CA LYS A 148 8.23 -33.16 -13.26
C LYS A 148 7.56 -33.57 -11.96
N THR A 149 8.34 -33.59 -10.87
CA THR A 149 7.80 -33.83 -9.53
C THR A 149 7.14 -32.56 -8.99
N VAL A 150 5.83 -32.64 -8.78
CA VAL A 150 5.04 -31.61 -8.10
C VAL A 150 4.82 -32.06 -6.67
N SER A 151 5.05 -31.16 -5.70
CA SER A 151 4.92 -31.51 -4.29
C SER A 151 4.33 -30.41 -3.44
N THR A 152 3.69 -30.80 -2.34
CA THR A 152 3.17 -29.91 -1.30
C THR A 152 3.44 -30.53 0.07
N GLY A 153 3.54 -29.69 1.11
CA GLY A 153 3.81 -30.15 2.46
C GLY A 153 3.54 -29.06 3.49
N GLY A 154 3.44 -29.46 4.75
CA GLY A 154 3.18 -28.57 5.86
C GLY A 154 3.47 -29.24 7.19
N SER A 155 3.52 -28.47 8.26
CA SER A 155 3.71 -28.96 9.63
C SER A 155 2.72 -28.33 10.60
N SER A 156 2.52 -29.01 11.73
CA SER A 156 1.82 -28.45 12.88
C SER A 156 2.74 -27.48 13.63
N PRO A 157 2.23 -26.37 14.18
CA PRO A 157 2.99 -25.52 15.10
C PRO A 157 3.16 -26.15 16.49
N ILE A 158 2.43 -27.22 16.79
CA ILE A 158 2.49 -27.94 18.07
C ILE A 158 3.47 -29.10 17.96
N SER A 159 4.48 -29.09 18.83
CA SER A 159 5.37 -30.23 19.04
C SER A 159 4.74 -31.24 19.99
N LEU A 160 4.88 -32.52 19.68
CA LEU A 160 4.58 -33.62 20.61
C LEU A 160 5.59 -33.62 21.76
N ALA A 161 5.22 -34.21 22.88
CA ALA A 161 6.12 -34.47 23.99
C ALA A 161 6.69 -35.90 23.90
N LEU A 162 7.97 -36.06 24.24
CA LEU A 162 8.57 -37.39 24.35
C LEU A 162 7.91 -38.18 25.47
N ASP A 163 7.73 -39.48 25.21
CA ASP A 163 7.19 -40.45 26.14
C ASP A 163 5.80 -40.08 26.70
N GLN A 164 5.01 -39.31 25.94
CA GLN A 164 3.61 -39.00 26.22
C GLN A 164 2.72 -39.36 25.04
N TRP A 165 1.56 -39.95 25.33
CA TRP A 165 0.58 -40.28 24.30
C TRP A 165 -0.10 -39.02 23.77
N SER A 166 -0.19 -38.91 22.45
CA SER A 166 -0.87 -37.83 21.74
C SER A 166 -1.67 -38.39 20.57
N HIS A 167 -2.85 -37.82 20.33
CA HIS A 167 -3.68 -38.16 19.17
C HIS A 167 -3.32 -37.23 18.01
N VAL A 168 -2.84 -37.78 16.90
CA VAL A 168 -2.46 -37.02 15.70
C VAL A 168 -3.37 -37.39 14.55
N VAL A 169 -3.99 -36.37 13.95
CA VAL A 169 -4.87 -36.53 12.78
C VAL A 169 -4.44 -35.58 11.66
N VAL A 170 -4.37 -36.10 10.43
CA VAL A 170 -4.16 -35.33 9.21
C VAL A 170 -5.37 -35.52 8.31
N VAL A 171 -6.09 -34.44 8.04
CA VAL A 171 -7.28 -34.42 7.18
C VAL A 171 -6.91 -33.70 5.88
N CYS A 172 -6.95 -34.39 4.75
CA CYS A 172 -6.80 -33.80 3.43
C CYS A 172 -8.18 -33.67 2.80
N ASP A 173 -8.70 -32.44 2.75
CA ASP A 173 -9.96 -32.08 2.10
C ASP A 173 -9.67 -31.48 0.72
N ARG A 174 -9.74 -32.33 -0.30
CA ARG A 174 -9.55 -31.96 -1.71
C ARG A 174 -10.67 -31.07 -2.24
N GLN A 175 -11.88 -31.15 -1.65
CA GLN A 175 -13.03 -30.35 -2.10
C GLN A 175 -12.90 -28.91 -1.63
N GLN A 176 -12.41 -28.69 -0.41
CA GLN A 176 -12.12 -27.36 0.13
C GLN A 176 -10.71 -26.86 -0.23
N GLY A 177 -9.86 -27.73 -0.77
CA GLY A 177 -8.47 -27.41 -1.11
C GLY A 177 -7.59 -27.18 0.12
N LEU A 178 -7.82 -27.94 1.20
CA LEU A 178 -7.18 -27.75 2.50
C LEU A 178 -6.61 -29.06 3.07
N VAL A 179 -5.50 -28.95 3.81
CA VAL A 179 -4.99 -29.98 4.70
C VAL A 179 -4.98 -29.44 6.11
N THR A 180 -5.69 -30.11 7.02
CA THR A 180 -5.78 -29.72 8.43
C THR A 180 -5.09 -30.75 9.31
N MET A 181 -4.22 -30.27 10.20
CA MET A 181 -3.57 -31.11 11.21
C MET A 181 -4.16 -30.88 12.60
N TYR A 182 -4.45 -31.96 13.29
CA TYR A 182 -4.97 -31.96 14.65
C TYR A 182 -4.00 -32.67 15.58
N VAL A 183 -3.76 -32.07 16.75
CA VAL A 183 -3.11 -32.71 17.89
C VAL A 183 -4.08 -32.68 19.05
N ASN A 184 -4.32 -33.84 19.67
CA ASN A 184 -5.26 -34.03 20.77
C ASN A 184 -6.68 -33.50 20.44
N GLY A 185 -7.12 -33.70 19.20
CA GLY A 185 -8.42 -33.27 18.70
C GLY A 185 -8.57 -31.77 18.40
N TYR A 186 -7.54 -30.95 18.59
CA TYR A 186 -7.58 -29.50 18.28
C TYR A 186 -6.86 -29.23 16.97
N GLY A 187 -7.58 -28.65 16.00
CA GLY A 187 -7.04 -28.26 14.69
C GLY A 187 -6.29 -26.94 14.82
N GLN A 188 -5.03 -26.90 14.39
CA GLN A 188 -4.12 -25.79 14.69
C GLN A 188 -3.31 -25.30 13.48
N SER A 189 -3.39 -26.00 12.35
CA SER A 189 -2.91 -25.52 11.05
C SER A 189 -3.84 -25.97 9.93
N GLU A 190 -4.28 -25.01 9.10
CA GLU A 190 -4.98 -25.25 7.85
C GLU A 190 -4.07 -24.78 6.72
N VAL A 191 -3.56 -25.72 5.93
CA VAL A 191 -2.65 -25.46 4.82
C VAL A 191 -3.40 -25.64 3.51
N ARG A 192 -3.45 -24.61 2.67
CA ARG A 192 -4.05 -24.75 1.33
C ARG A 192 -3.24 -25.70 0.48
N ILE A 193 -3.94 -26.60 -0.19
CA ILE A 193 -3.41 -27.39 -1.29
C ILE A 193 -3.20 -26.42 -2.46
N PRO A 194 -2.00 -26.28 -3.03
CA PRO A 194 -1.79 -25.43 -4.20
C PRO A 194 -2.76 -25.83 -5.32
N GLU A 195 -3.36 -24.87 -6.02
CA GLU A 195 -4.31 -25.16 -7.12
C GLU A 195 -3.67 -26.02 -8.23
N SER A 196 -2.35 -25.92 -8.41
CA SER A 196 -1.56 -26.74 -9.33
C SER A 196 -1.35 -28.19 -8.86
N PHE A 197 -1.75 -28.54 -7.64
CA PHE A 197 -1.59 -29.88 -7.09
C PHE A 197 -2.78 -30.77 -7.42
N THR A 198 -2.72 -31.47 -8.55
CA THR A 198 -3.77 -32.38 -9.05
C THR A 198 -3.46 -33.87 -8.84
N GLY A 199 -2.52 -34.19 -7.93
CA GLY A 199 -1.96 -35.54 -7.81
C GLY A 199 -3.00 -36.65 -7.61
N ASP A 200 -2.83 -37.76 -8.31
CA ASP A 200 -3.64 -38.98 -8.21
C ASP A 200 -2.87 -40.07 -7.45
N PHE A 201 -3.40 -40.48 -6.30
CA PHE A 201 -2.80 -41.50 -5.44
C PHE A 201 -3.36 -42.92 -5.69
N SER A 202 -3.73 -43.20 -6.93
CA SER A 202 -4.07 -44.55 -7.40
C SER A 202 -2.85 -45.42 -7.69
N LEU A 203 -1.66 -44.84 -7.81
CA LEU A 203 -0.45 -45.56 -8.19
C LEU A 203 0.28 -46.19 -6.98
N GLY A 204 0.44 -47.52 -7.02
CA GLY A 204 0.96 -48.28 -5.90
C GLY A 204 -0.03 -48.38 -4.75
N GLY A 205 -0.21 -49.58 -4.21
CA GLY A 205 -1.12 -49.82 -3.10
C GLY A 205 -0.40 -50.10 -1.79
N GLN A 206 0.92 -49.97 -1.72
CA GLN A 206 1.63 -50.31 -0.50
C GLN A 206 1.44 -49.20 0.54
N LEU A 207 0.87 -49.59 1.68
CA LEU A 207 0.71 -48.75 2.86
C LEU A 207 1.64 -49.27 3.96
N THR A 208 2.43 -48.39 4.55
CA THR A 208 3.27 -48.74 5.71
C THR A 208 3.06 -47.77 6.87
N LEU A 209 2.92 -48.33 8.07
CA LEU A 209 3.18 -47.64 9.32
C LEU A 209 4.63 -47.87 9.70
N GLY A 210 5.32 -46.79 10.05
CA GLY A 210 6.77 -46.74 9.98
C GLY A 210 7.28 -46.81 8.54
N SER A 211 8.60 -46.92 8.39
CA SER A 211 9.30 -46.82 7.11
C SER A 211 10.67 -47.47 7.16
N SER A 212 11.14 -47.99 6.03
CA SER A 212 12.54 -48.41 5.87
C SER A 212 13.51 -47.23 5.71
N TRP A 213 13.02 -45.99 5.74
CA TRP A 213 13.79 -44.76 5.64
C TRP A 213 13.41 -43.80 6.78
N GLN A 214 14.42 -43.41 7.57
CA GLN A 214 14.29 -42.55 8.76
C GLN A 214 13.06 -42.90 9.60
N ASN A 215 13.00 -44.12 10.13
CA ASN A 215 11.78 -44.66 10.73
C ASN A 215 11.34 -43.88 11.99
N TYR A 216 10.03 -43.91 12.25
CA TYR A 216 9.46 -43.49 13.52
C TYR A 216 10.09 -44.25 14.68
N TRP A 217 10.31 -43.54 15.80
CA TRP A 217 10.83 -44.14 17.02
C TRP A 217 9.87 -43.82 18.17
N GLY A 218 9.07 -44.80 18.55
CA GLY A 218 8.03 -44.64 19.56
C GLY A 218 6.92 -45.68 19.44
N TRP A 219 5.92 -45.55 20.29
CA TRP A 219 4.72 -46.38 20.26
C TRP A 219 3.66 -45.78 19.34
N MET A 220 2.87 -46.64 18.71
CA MET A 220 1.72 -46.30 17.89
C MET A 220 0.55 -47.24 18.20
N ASP A 221 -0.64 -46.66 18.36
CA ASP A 221 -1.88 -47.38 18.67
C ASP A 221 -3.07 -46.75 17.92
N GLN A 222 -4.19 -47.48 17.83
CA GLN A 222 -5.49 -46.97 17.39
C GLN A 222 -5.45 -46.26 16.03
N VAL A 223 -4.74 -46.85 15.07
CA VAL A 223 -4.54 -46.28 13.74
C VAL A 223 -5.80 -46.45 12.89
N ARG A 224 -6.33 -45.36 12.37
CA ARG A 224 -7.50 -45.32 11.49
C ARG A 224 -7.20 -44.53 10.23
N ILE A 225 -7.73 -45.00 9.10
CA ILE A 225 -7.57 -44.37 7.80
C ILE A 225 -8.93 -44.30 7.12
N TYR A 226 -9.27 -43.12 6.60
CA TYR A 226 -10.54 -42.84 5.94
C TYR A 226 -10.30 -42.40 4.50
N ARG A 227 -11.22 -42.77 3.59
CA ARG A 227 -11.26 -42.22 2.21
C ARG A 227 -12.18 -40.99 2.10
N ARG A 228 -12.21 -40.19 3.16
CA ARG A 228 -12.89 -38.89 3.20
C ARG A 228 -12.20 -37.95 4.18
N ALA A 229 -12.51 -36.67 4.09
CA ALA A 229 -12.19 -35.71 5.12
C ALA A 229 -13.10 -35.94 6.35
N LEU A 230 -12.51 -36.11 7.54
CA LEU A 230 -13.26 -36.04 8.79
C LEU A 230 -13.56 -34.58 9.14
N THR A 231 -14.76 -34.33 9.66
CA THR A 231 -15.07 -33.02 10.23
C THR A 231 -14.34 -32.82 11.55
N ARG A 232 -14.11 -31.56 11.95
CA ARG A 232 -13.52 -31.22 13.25
C ARG A 232 -14.26 -31.86 14.43
N ALA A 233 -15.59 -31.92 14.37
CA ALA A 233 -16.41 -32.56 15.40
C ALA A 233 -16.13 -34.06 15.50
N GLN A 234 -16.00 -34.76 14.37
CA GLN A 234 -15.64 -36.18 14.34
C GLN A 234 -14.22 -36.43 14.88
N VAL A 235 -13.26 -35.58 14.52
CA VAL A 235 -11.89 -35.67 15.06
C VAL A 235 -11.88 -35.44 16.58
N ARG A 236 -12.66 -34.48 17.07
CA ARG A 236 -12.83 -34.21 18.50
C ARG A 236 -13.44 -35.41 19.22
N GLU A 237 -14.49 -35.99 18.67
CA GLU A 237 -15.17 -37.16 19.24
C GLU A 237 -14.21 -38.35 19.38
N GLN A 238 -13.41 -38.63 18.35
CA GLN A 238 -12.38 -39.68 18.40
C GLN A 238 -11.34 -39.44 19.49
N PHE A 239 -10.88 -38.19 19.65
CA PHE A 239 -9.95 -37.84 20.73
C PHE A 239 -10.60 -38.04 22.10
N THR A 240 -11.77 -37.44 22.32
CA THR A 240 -12.46 -37.45 23.62
C THR A 240 -12.84 -38.87 24.06
N ALA A 241 -13.18 -39.75 23.13
CA ALA A 241 -13.51 -41.15 23.44
C ALA A 241 -12.37 -41.93 24.10
N LEU A 242 -11.11 -41.54 23.86
CA LEU A 242 -9.91 -42.24 24.33
C LEU A 242 -8.97 -41.36 25.18
N GLN A 243 -9.31 -40.08 25.36
CA GLN A 243 -8.48 -39.10 26.06
C GLN A 243 -8.08 -39.57 27.47
N ASP A 244 -9.06 -40.00 28.27
CA ASP A 244 -8.83 -40.44 29.65
C ASP A 244 -8.03 -41.75 29.70
N THR A 245 -8.31 -42.66 28.77
CA THR A 245 -7.59 -43.94 28.62
C THR A 245 -6.10 -43.69 28.40
N PHE A 246 -5.74 -42.80 27.48
CA PHE A 246 -4.34 -42.50 27.17
C PHE A 246 -3.69 -41.46 28.09
N GLY A 247 -4.44 -40.87 29.02
CA GLY A 247 -3.95 -39.81 29.90
C GLY A 247 -3.52 -38.55 29.14
N ALA A 248 -4.18 -38.26 28.02
CA ALA A 248 -3.76 -37.21 27.09
C ALA A 248 -4.11 -35.82 27.62
N VAL A 249 -3.10 -34.97 27.77
CA VAL A 249 -3.28 -33.60 28.24
C VAL A 249 -3.55 -32.67 27.06
N VAL A 250 -4.59 -31.86 27.19
CA VAL A 250 -4.86 -30.76 26.27
C VAL A 250 -4.18 -29.51 26.79
N SER A 251 -3.42 -28.82 25.95
CA SER A 251 -2.79 -27.58 26.38
C SER A 251 -3.86 -26.47 26.59
N PRO A 252 -3.71 -25.61 27.61
CA PRO A 252 -4.58 -24.45 27.79
C PRO A 252 -4.70 -23.57 26.54
N GLU A 253 -3.63 -23.47 25.74
CA GLU A 253 -3.58 -22.70 24.49
C GLU A 253 -4.52 -23.30 23.43
N ALA A 254 -4.55 -24.64 23.31
CA ALA A 254 -5.43 -25.32 22.36
C ALA A 254 -6.91 -25.14 22.74
N LEU A 255 -7.22 -25.17 24.03
CA LEU A 255 -8.56 -24.87 24.55
C LEU A 255 -8.97 -23.41 24.27
N ALA A 256 -8.09 -22.46 24.52
CA ALA A 256 -8.35 -21.04 24.27
C ALA A 256 -8.54 -20.76 22.77
N ALA A 257 -7.73 -21.37 21.89
CA ALA A 257 -7.87 -21.26 20.45
C ALA A 257 -9.22 -21.83 19.96
N ALA A 258 -9.65 -22.99 20.48
CA ALA A 258 -10.95 -23.57 20.15
C ALA A 258 -12.12 -22.67 20.59
N ARG A 259 -12.09 -22.15 21.83
CA ARG A 259 -13.11 -21.22 22.32
C ARG A 259 -13.17 -19.94 21.50
N ARG A 260 -12.01 -19.39 21.14
CA ARG A 260 -11.94 -18.20 20.26
C ARG A 260 -12.60 -18.46 18.92
N GLN A 261 -12.33 -19.61 18.32
CA GLN A 261 -12.92 -19.99 17.05
C GLN A 261 -14.45 -20.18 17.16
N GLU A 262 -14.92 -20.83 18.23
CA GLU A 262 -16.35 -20.95 18.52
C GLU A 262 -17.02 -19.58 18.64
N LEU A 263 -16.38 -18.62 19.31
CA LEU A 263 -16.89 -17.25 19.42
C LEU A 263 -16.97 -16.54 18.06
N ILE A 264 -16.01 -16.74 17.17
CA ILE A 264 -16.02 -16.21 15.80
C ILE A 264 -17.17 -16.82 14.99
N GLU A 265 -17.35 -18.15 15.06
CA GLU A 265 -18.42 -18.86 14.37
C GLU A 265 -19.80 -18.43 14.87
N ARG A 266 -19.96 -18.35 16.20
CA ARG A 266 -21.19 -17.84 16.84
C ARG A 266 -21.47 -16.40 16.44
N PHE A 267 -20.44 -15.55 16.40
CA PHE A 267 -20.60 -14.18 15.94
C PHE A 267 -21.08 -14.14 14.47
N GLY A 268 -20.52 -14.96 13.59
CA GLY A 268 -20.94 -15.05 12.18
C GLY A 268 -22.39 -15.49 11.99
N GLN A 269 -22.96 -16.28 12.91
CA GLN A 269 -24.39 -16.65 12.89
C GLN A 269 -25.31 -15.44 13.08
N THR A 270 -24.82 -14.32 13.60
CA THR A 270 -25.62 -13.11 13.76
C THR A 270 -26.03 -12.48 12.43
N HIS A 271 -25.38 -12.81 11.32
CA HIS A 271 -25.68 -12.22 10.00
C HIS A 271 -27.06 -12.60 9.48
N GLU A 272 -27.46 -13.86 9.63
CA GLU A 272 -28.81 -14.31 9.24
C GLU A 272 -29.87 -13.66 10.12
N ALA A 273 -29.67 -13.66 11.44
CA ALA A 273 -30.56 -12.98 12.38
C ALA A 273 -30.66 -11.48 12.08
N TRP A 274 -29.57 -10.82 11.69
CA TRP A 274 -29.61 -9.42 11.26
C TRP A 274 -30.44 -9.22 9.99
N ALA A 275 -30.21 -10.03 8.96
CA ALA A 275 -30.93 -9.94 7.68
C ALA A 275 -32.45 -10.10 7.86
N GLU A 276 -32.86 -10.93 8.82
CA GLU A 276 -34.27 -11.16 9.15
C GLU A 276 -34.85 -10.15 10.16
N GLY A 277 -34.06 -9.15 10.59
CA GLY A 277 -34.48 -8.15 11.57
C GLY A 277 -34.62 -8.66 13.01
N ARG A 278 -34.07 -9.85 13.33
CA ARG A 278 -34.05 -10.45 14.68
C ARG A 278 -32.96 -9.80 15.56
N PHE A 279 -32.98 -8.49 15.72
CA PHE A 279 -31.94 -7.71 16.40
C PHE A 279 -31.73 -8.08 17.88
N ALA A 280 -32.76 -8.56 18.58
CA ALA A 280 -32.62 -9.01 19.96
C ALA A 280 -31.71 -10.24 20.08
N GLU A 281 -31.76 -11.15 19.10
CA GLU A 281 -30.91 -12.34 19.05
C GLU A 281 -29.46 -11.98 18.72
N VAL A 282 -29.26 -11.07 17.76
CA VAL A 282 -27.95 -10.48 17.46
C VAL A 282 -27.33 -9.93 18.75
N ARG A 283 -28.09 -9.10 19.51
CA ARG A 283 -27.59 -8.52 20.76
C ARG A 283 -27.22 -9.58 21.80
N ALA A 284 -28.01 -10.64 21.95
CA ALA A 284 -27.72 -11.71 22.90
C ALA A 284 -26.41 -12.42 22.57
N VAL A 285 -26.21 -12.80 21.31
CA VAL A 285 -24.97 -13.47 20.86
C VAL A 285 -23.78 -12.52 20.98
N CYS A 286 -23.91 -11.27 20.54
CA CYS A 286 -22.83 -10.29 20.65
C CYS A 286 -22.48 -9.99 22.12
N ALA A 287 -23.45 -9.95 23.03
CA ALA A 287 -23.20 -9.75 24.46
C ALA A 287 -22.35 -10.87 25.06
N ASP A 288 -22.59 -12.13 24.67
CA ASP A 288 -21.77 -13.27 25.08
C ASP A 288 -20.32 -13.13 24.60
N VAL A 289 -20.13 -12.66 23.35
CA VAL A 289 -18.79 -12.42 22.79
C VAL A 289 -18.08 -11.29 23.54
N VAL A 290 -18.78 -10.19 23.84
CA VAL A 290 -18.25 -9.06 24.60
C VAL A 290 -17.84 -9.48 26.03
N ALA A 291 -18.61 -10.36 26.67
CA ALA A 291 -18.35 -10.83 28.02
C ALA A 291 -17.25 -11.90 28.11
N SER A 292 -16.86 -12.51 26.99
CA SER A 292 -15.89 -13.61 26.98
C SER A 292 -14.45 -13.12 27.07
N ALA A 293 -13.71 -13.59 28.08
CA ALA A 293 -12.27 -13.34 28.22
C ALA A 293 -11.43 -14.02 27.14
N ASP A 294 -11.97 -15.03 26.45
CA ASP A 294 -11.29 -15.73 25.37
C ASP A 294 -11.42 -14.99 24.01
N ALA A 295 -12.33 -14.02 23.90
CA ALA A 295 -12.48 -13.17 22.72
C ALA A 295 -11.39 -12.08 22.70
N PRO A 296 -10.63 -11.91 21.60
CA PRO A 296 -9.69 -10.80 21.48
C PRO A 296 -10.43 -9.45 21.49
N GLY A 297 -9.79 -8.40 22.00
CA GLY A 297 -10.38 -7.06 22.11
C GLY A 297 -10.97 -6.53 20.79
N ALA A 298 -10.38 -6.87 19.64
CA ALA A 298 -10.94 -6.54 18.33
C ALA A 298 -12.31 -7.19 18.08
N LEU A 299 -12.45 -8.50 18.34
CA LEU A 299 -13.72 -9.21 18.20
C LEU A 299 -14.76 -8.72 19.21
N GLN A 300 -14.36 -8.51 20.47
CA GLN A 300 -15.24 -7.92 21.49
C GLN A 300 -15.77 -6.56 21.05
N SER A 301 -14.87 -5.68 20.59
CA SER A 301 -15.24 -4.34 20.15
C SER A 301 -16.18 -4.36 18.93
N TYR A 302 -15.97 -5.29 17.99
CA TYR A 302 -16.85 -5.42 16.84
C TYR A 302 -18.23 -5.96 17.22
N ALA A 303 -18.30 -6.97 18.10
CA ALA A 303 -19.56 -7.44 18.66
C ALA A 303 -20.32 -6.32 19.38
N HIS A 304 -19.62 -5.48 20.14
CA HIS A 304 -20.21 -4.31 20.79
C HIS A 304 -20.72 -3.28 19.76
N LEU A 305 -19.98 -3.03 18.68
CA LEU A 305 -20.45 -2.17 17.59
C LEU A 305 -21.74 -2.72 16.98
N ARG A 306 -21.87 -4.05 16.78
CA ARG A 306 -23.11 -4.67 16.29
C ARG A 306 -24.29 -4.50 17.25
N ILE A 307 -24.07 -4.56 18.57
CA ILE A 307 -25.10 -4.22 19.56
C ILE A 307 -25.58 -2.78 19.34
N ALA A 308 -24.66 -1.82 19.30
CA ALA A 308 -24.99 -0.41 19.11
C ALA A 308 -25.71 -0.14 17.77
N GLN A 309 -25.22 -0.74 16.68
CA GLN A 309 -25.83 -0.65 15.36
C GLN A 309 -27.24 -1.27 15.34
N SER A 310 -27.48 -2.36 16.06
CA SER A 310 -28.82 -2.98 16.14
C SER A 310 -29.84 -2.04 16.78
N HIS A 311 -29.43 -1.29 17.81
CA HIS A 311 -30.27 -0.24 18.40
C HIS A 311 -30.49 0.93 17.43
N MET A 312 -29.49 1.28 16.62
CA MET A 312 -29.66 2.28 15.56
C MET A 312 -30.67 1.82 14.51
N ALA A 313 -30.62 0.56 14.08
CA ALA A 313 -31.57 -0.03 13.13
C ALA A 313 -33.02 0.02 13.66
N GLU A 314 -33.21 -0.25 14.96
CA GLU A 314 -34.51 -0.12 15.64
C GLU A 314 -34.89 1.33 16.03
N GLN A 315 -34.12 2.34 15.58
CA GLN A 315 -34.32 3.76 15.93
C GLN A 315 -34.28 4.08 17.45
N GLN A 316 -33.64 3.22 18.24
CA GLN A 316 -33.47 3.36 19.68
C GLN A 316 -32.24 4.23 20.01
N LEU A 317 -32.24 5.49 19.55
CA LEU A 317 -31.07 6.37 19.55
C LEU A 317 -30.43 6.56 20.94
N ARG A 318 -31.23 6.60 22.01
CA ARG A 318 -30.71 6.74 23.39
C ARG A 318 -29.87 5.53 23.81
N LEU A 319 -30.30 4.33 23.46
CA LEU A 319 -29.58 3.09 23.78
C LEU A 319 -28.33 2.98 22.90
N ALA A 320 -28.47 3.18 21.59
CA ALA A 320 -27.34 3.21 20.67
C ALA A 320 -26.23 4.18 21.12
N ARG A 321 -26.60 5.41 21.47
CA ARG A 321 -25.67 6.41 22.02
C ARG A 321 -24.94 5.92 23.27
N SER A 322 -25.67 5.25 24.17
CA SER A 322 -25.09 4.71 25.41
C SER A 322 -24.05 3.64 25.11
N GLU A 323 -24.35 2.71 24.20
CA GLU A 323 -23.40 1.67 23.79
C GLU A 323 -22.17 2.27 23.10
N TYR A 324 -22.36 3.20 22.16
CA TYR A 324 -21.23 3.90 21.52
C TYR A 324 -20.37 4.66 22.53
N ALA A 325 -20.96 5.27 23.56
CA ALA A 325 -20.18 5.93 24.61
C ALA A 325 -19.34 4.93 25.42
N THR A 326 -19.89 3.75 25.71
CA THR A 326 -19.14 2.65 26.36
C THR A 326 -17.98 2.17 25.49
N ILE A 327 -18.21 1.98 24.19
CA ILE A 327 -17.18 1.59 23.23
C ILE A 327 -16.06 2.64 23.19
N ALA A 328 -16.41 3.92 23.08
CA ALA A 328 -15.45 5.02 23.02
C ALA A 328 -14.55 5.10 24.28
N ALA A 329 -15.09 4.75 25.45
CA ALA A 329 -14.38 4.80 26.72
C ALA A 329 -13.54 3.56 27.04
N ASN A 330 -13.71 2.44 26.31
CA ASN A 330 -13.05 1.18 26.64
C ASN A 330 -11.62 1.10 26.07
N GLU A 331 -10.59 1.30 26.89
CA GLU A 331 -9.18 1.28 26.48
C GLU A 331 -8.67 -0.07 25.95
N HIS A 332 -9.42 -1.15 26.15
CA HIS A 332 -9.08 -2.45 25.60
C HIS A 332 -9.49 -2.60 24.13
N TYR A 333 -10.34 -1.71 23.62
CA TYR A 333 -10.81 -1.75 22.24
C TYR A 333 -9.85 -1.02 21.29
N PRO A 334 -9.75 -1.48 20.02
CA PRO A 334 -8.94 -0.82 19.01
C PRO A 334 -9.33 0.67 18.85
N ASP A 335 -8.34 1.54 18.74
CA ASP A 335 -8.53 2.99 18.63
C ASP A 335 -9.49 3.40 17.51
N VAL A 336 -9.44 2.71 16.37
CA VAL A 336 -10.33 2.97 15.23
C VAL A 336 -11.81 2.79 15.60
N HIS A 337 -12.16 1.76 16.37
CA HIS A 337 -13.52 1.52 16.83
C HIS A 337 -13.96 2.52 17.90
N ARG A 338 -13.03 2.91 18.79
CA ARG A 338 -13.31 3.95 19.81
C ARG A 338 -13.58 5.31 19.17
N GLN A 339 -12.77 5.68 18.18
CA GLN A 339 -12.92 6.91 17.41
C GLN A 339 -14.22 6.90 16.59
N GLU A 340 -14.53 5.77 15.94
CA GLU A 340 -15.80 5.57 15.23
C GLU A 340 -17.00 5.78 16.15
N ALA A 341 -16.99 5.13 17.32
CA ALA A 341 -18.07 5.22 18.29
C ALA A 341 -18.21 6.64 18.87
N ALA A 342 -17.09 7.32 19.17
CA ALA A 342 -17.10 8.71 19.62
C ALA A 342 -17.73 9.65 18.58
N GLN A 343 -17.42 9.46 17.30
CA GLN A 343 -18.05 10.22 16.22
C GLN A 343 -19.56 9.91 16.13
N LEU A 344 -19.97 8.65 16.26
CA LEU A 344 -21.39 8.27 16.24
C LEU A 344 -22.18 8.86 17.42
N VAL A 345 -21.58 8.98 18.61
CA VAL A 345 -22.18 9.73 19.74
C VAL A 345 -22.43 11.19 19.33
N GLN A 346 -21.44 11.85 18.73
CA GLN A 346 -21.58 13.23 18.27
C GLN A 346 -22.65 13.36 17.19
N GLU A 347 -22.71 12.42 16.23
CA GLU A 347 -23.72 12.40 15.18
C GLU A 347 -25.14 12.26 15.75
N ILE A 348 -25.35 11.38 16.73
CA ILE A 348 -26.63 11.22 17.42
C ILE A 348 -26.99 12.50 18.21
N ASP A 349 -26.03 13.10 18.90
CA ASP A 349 -26.24 14.35 19.68
C ASP A 349 -26.51 15.56 18.80
N ARG A 350 -26.04 15.57 17.55
CA ARG A 350 -26.41 16.60 16.57
C ARG A 350 -27.82 16.38 16.06
N ARG A 351 -28.17 15.15 15.68
CA ARG A 351 -29.54 14.80 15.23
C ARG A 351 -30.60 15.12 16.29
N SER A 352 -30.31 14.86 17.56
CA SER A 352 -31.24 15.18 18.66
C SER A 352 -31.50 16.69 18.83
N ARG A 353 -30.62 17.54 18.30
CA ARG A 353 -30.76 19.01 18.26
C ARG A 353 -31.32 19.52 16.92
N GLY A 354 -31.75 18.64 16.02
CA GLY A 354 -32.24 19.02 14.68
C GLY A 354 -31.14 19.44 13.71
N LEU A 355 -29.87 19.13 14.00
CA LEU A 355 -28.73 19.43 13.13
C LEU A 355 -28.41 18.22 12.22
N PRO A 356 -27.78 18.45 11.06
CA PRO A 356 -27.21 17.36 10.26
C PRO A 356 -26.25 16.50 11.08
N ALA A 357 -26.26 15.19 10.80
CA ALA A 357 -25.48 14.19 11.52
C ALA A 357 -24.00 14.59 11.62
N ARG A 358 -23.42 15.02 10.50
CA ARG A 358 -22.04 15.47 10.41
C ARG A 358 -21.98 16.99 10.27
N ASP A 359 -20.91 17.58 10.76
CA ASP A 359 -20.56 18.98 10.53
C ASP A 359 -19.45 19.05 9.48
N PRO A 360 -19.71 19.50 8.24
CA PRO A 360 -18.65 19.65 7.25
C PRO A 360 -17.54 20.61 7.72
N ALA A 361 -17.84 21.55 8.62
CA ALA A 361 -16.82 22.45 9.16
C ALA A 361 -15.86 21.75 10.14
N ALA A 362 -16.24 20.60 10.72
CA ALA A 362 -15.39 19.89 11.69
C ALA A 362 -14.12 19.28 11.06
N SER A 363 -14.12 19.06 9.74
CA SER A 363 -12.95 18.58 9.00
C SER A 363 -12.20 19.68 8.25
N ARG A 364 -12.59 20.95 8.40
CA ARG A 364 -12.03 22.07 7.63
C ARG A 364 -11.24 23.02 8.51
N THR A 365 -10.08 23.45 8.03
CA THR A 365 -9.28 24.46 8.72
C THR A 365 -9.99 25.81 8.65
N PRO A 366 -10.34 26.45 9.78
CA PRO A 366 -10.88 27.80 9.75
C PRO A 366 -9.80 28.78 9.32
N ILE A 367 -10.11 29.63 8.35
CA ILE A 367 -9.23 30.72 7.90
C ILE A 367 -9.72 32.01 8.55
N PRO A 368 -8.95 32.63 9.47
CA PRO A 368 -9.36 33.88 10.10
C PRO A 368 -9.56 34.98 9.04
N GLN A 369 -10.68 35.68 9.12
CA GLN A 369 -10.92 36.88 8.33
C GLN A 369 -10.26 38.08 8.99
N ILE A 370 -9.74 39.01 8.18
CA ILE A 370 -9.16 40.26 8.66
C ILE A 370 -10.06 41.39 8.16
N ASP A 371 -10.88 41.91 9.08
CA ASP A 371 -11.94 42.87 8.74
C ASP A 371 -11.43 44.31 8.62
N ARG A 372 -10.28 44.61 9.22
CA ARG A 372 -9.69 45.96 9.23
C ARG A 372 -8.17 45.90 9.24
N PHE A 373 -7.57 46.74 8.41
CA PHE A 373 -6.14 47.01 8.43
C PHE A 373 -5.86 48.36 9.10
N ALA A 374 -4.81 48.41 9.91
CA ALA A 374 -4.31 49.63 10.54
C ALA A 374 -3.55 50.53 9.54
N ALA A 375 -2.94 49.91 8.52
CA ALA A 375 -2.29 50.59 7.41
C ALA A 375 -2.44 49.78 6.12
N GLU A 376 -2.41 50.48 4.99
CA GLU A 376 -2.48 49.88 3.66
C GLU A 376 -1.44 50.50 2.74
N LEU A 377 -0.70 49.64 2.05
CA LEU A 377 0.25 50.00 1.00
C LEU A 377 -0.25 49.45 -0.34
N TYR A 378 0.11 50.09 -1.43
CA TYR A 378 -0.35 49.76 -2.77
C TYR A 378 0.82 49.58 -3.72
N VAL A 379 0.78 48.49 -4.49
CA VAL A 379 1.79 48.14 -5.50
C VAL A 379 1.13 48.09 -6.87
N SER A 380 1.72 48.74 -7.86
CA SER A 380 1.18 48.85 -9.23
C SER A 380 2.29 48.71 -10.26
N THR A 381 2.02 48.07 -11.40
CA THR A 381 2.94 48.07 -12.54
C THR A 381 3.17 49.46 -13.13
N ALA A 382 2.27 50.42 -12.88
CA ALA A 382 2.42 51.83 -13.22
C ALA A 382 2.94 52.69 -12.04
N GLY A 383 3.34 52.05 -10.93
CA GLY A 383 3.87 52.73 -9.75
C GLY A 383 5.33 53.18 -9.90
N ASP A 384 5.87 53.77 -8.84
CA ASP A 384 7.27 54.19 -8.75
C ASP A 384 7.80 53.91 -7.34
N ASP A 385 8.95 53.25 -7.23
CA ASP A 385 9.53 52.90 -5.92
C ASP A 385 10.02 54.11 -5.11
N ALA A 386 10.07 55.30 -5.71
CA ALA A 386 10.24 56.57 -5.00
C ALA A 386 8.96 57.06 -4.29
N HIS A 387 7.80 56.43 -4.54
CA HIS A 387 6.55 56.77 -3.89
C HIS A 387 6.43 56.28 -2.45
N ASP A 388 5.42 56.80 -1.75
CA ASP A 388 5.09 56.48 -0.34
C ASP A 388 4.19 55.25 -0.19
N GLY A 389 3.76 54.63 -1.30
CA GLY A 389 2.94 53.42 -1.28
C GLY A 389 1.47 53.67 -0.98
N THR A 390 1.00 54.92 -0.98
CA THR A 390 -0.43 55.22 -0.87
C THR A 390 -1.19 54.79 -2.13
N ARG A 391 -2.51 54.65 -2.05
CA ARG A 391 -3.35 54.33 -3.23
C ARG A 391 -3.17 55.31 -4.39
N ALA A 392 -2.93 56.59 -4.08
CA ALA A 392 -2.71 57.63 -5.09
C ALA A 392 -1.29 57.64 -5.65
N ARG A 393 -0.31 57.13 -4.88
CA ARG A 393 1.10 57.05 -5.25
C ARG A 393 1.63 55.66 -4.90
N PRO A 394 1.21 54.62 -5.65
CA PRO A 394 1.64 53.25 -5.40
C PRO A 394 3.13 53.09 -5.74
N VAL A 395 3.78 52.15 -5.05
CA VAL A 395 5.14 51.70 -5.40
C VAL A 395 5.11 50.71 -6.56
N ALA A 396 6.25 50.50 -7.22
CA ALA A 396 6.35 49.60 -8.37
C ALA A 396 6.61 48.15 -7.96
N SER A 397 7.32 47.92 -6.85
CA SER A 397 7.80 46.59 -6.45
C SER A 397 7.34 46.13 -5.06
N LEU A 398 7.27 44.81 -4.87
CA LEU A 398 7.06 44.21 -3.56
C LEU A 398 8.26 44.42 -2.61
N ALA A 399 9.48 44.49 -3.15
CA ALA A 399 10.67 44.77 -2.36
C ALA A 399 10.55 46.14 -1.68
N ARG A 400 10.12 47.16 -2.43
CA ARG A 400 9.87 48.48 -1.87
C ARG A 400 8.70 48.48 -0.89
N ALA A 401 7.62 47.79 -1.20
CA ALA A 401 6.48 47.68 -0.28
C ALA A 401 6.87 47.02 1.06
N ARG A 402 7.67 45.95 1.03
CA ARG A 402 8.26 45.33 2.23
C ARG A 402 9.09 46.34 3.03
N ASP A 403 9.92 47.13 2.38
CA ASP A 403 10.73 48.15 3.07
C ASP A 403 9.86 49.22 3.74
N LEU A 404 8.72 49.59 3.13
CA LEU A 404 7.72 50.47 3.73
C LEU A 404 7.00 49.81 4.92
N VAL A 405 6.70 48.51 4.86
CA VAL A 405 6.18 47.75 6.02
C VAL A 405 7.18 47.83 7.18
N ARG A 406 8.47 47.58 6.91
CA ARG A 406 9.53 47.67 7.93
C ARG A 406 9.63 49.07 8.53
N GLN A 407 9.58 50.11 7.70
CA GLN A 407 9.60 51.50 8.16
C GLN A 407 8.38 51.84 9.02
N TRP A 408 7.18 51.40 8.62
CA TRP A 408 5.95 51.60 9.39
C TRP A 408 6.03 50.94 10.78
N LYS A 409 6.54 49.71 10.86
CA LYS A 409 6.77 49.03 12.15
C LYS A 409 7.81 49.75 13.01
N GLN A 410 8.93 50.17 12.42
CA GLN A 410 9.97 50.93 13.13
C GLN A 410 9.46 52.27 13.68
N ALA A 411 8.46 52.86 13.01
CA ALA A 411 7.79 54.08 13.46
C ALA A 411 6.73 53.85 14.57
N GLY A 412 6.57 52.62 15.07
CA GLY A 412 5.60 52.28 16.12
C GLY A 412 4.21 51.95 15.59
N GLY A 413 4.09 51.51 14.34
CA GLY A 413 2.82 51.03 13.78
C GLY A 413 2.30 49.77 14.50
N GLU A 414 1.03 49.80 14.91
CA GLU A 414 0.34 48.68 15.57
C GLU A 414 -0.86 48.21 14.74
N GLY A 415 -1.16 46.90 14.79
CA GLY A 415 -2.28 46.27 14.07
C GLY A 415 -1.89 45.65 12.71
N SER A 416 -2.84 44.99 12.05
CA SER A 416 -2.60 44.35 10.74
C SER A 416 -2.28 45.39 9.67
N ILE A 417 -1.34 45.07 8.77
CA ILE A 417 -1.01 45.90 7.61
C ILE A 417 -1.23 45.10 6.33
N ALA A 418 -1.88 45.72 5.34
CA ALA A 418 -2.07 45.14 4.01
C ALA A 418 -1.13 45.76 2.98
N VAL A 419 -0.52 44.92 2.15
CA VAL A 419 0.14 45.29 0.90
C VAL A 419 -0.78 44.83 -0.23
N ASN A 420 -1.54 45.77 -0.79
CA ASN A 420 -2.50 45.57 -1.86
C ASN A 420 -1.79 45.64 -3.21
N VAL A 421 -1.69 44.49 -3.89
CA VAL A 421 -1.10 44.38 -5.22
C VAL A 421 -2.22 44.50 -6.26
N LEU A 422 -2.09 45.49 -7.14
CA LEU A 422 -3.04 45.73 -8.23
C LEU A 422 -2.85 44.70 -9.36
N PRO A 423 -3.85 44.54 -10.26
CA PRO A 423 -3.70 43.69 -11.43
C PRO A 423 -2.51 44.13 -12.28
N GLY A 424 -1.73 43.15 -12.73
CA GLY A 424 -0.57 43.40 -13.58
C GLY A 424 0.46 42.28 -13.52
N GLU A 425 1.35 42.30 -14.51
CA GLU A 425 2.52 41.44 -14.57
C GLU A 425 3.73 42.18 -13.98
N TYR A 426 4.26 41.66 -12.88
CA TYR A 426 5.39 42.19 -12.12
C TYR A 426 6.63 41.34 -12.41
N ARG A 427 7.61 41.94 -13.09
CA ARG A 427 8.85 41.27 -13.45
C ARG A 427 9.65 40.87 -12.22
N VAL A 428 10.04 39.60 -12.11
CA VAL A 428 10.93 39.09 -11.06
C VAL A 428 12.28 38.74 -11.65
N THR A 429 13.32 39.47 -11.24
CA THR A 429 14.72 39.22 -11.61
C THR A 429 15.58 38.76 -10.43
N GLU A 430 15.07 38.90 -9.21
CA GLU A 430 15.71 38.53 -7.95
C GLU A 430 14.64 38.10 -6.93
N PRO A 431 14.99 37.27 -5.92
CA PRO A 431 14.02 36.79 -4.92
C PRO A 431 13.44 37.94 -4.10
N LEU A 432 12.14 37.88 -3.79
CA LEU A 432 11.59 38.65 -2.66
C LEU A 432 11.96 37.96 -1.35
N GLU A 433 12.82 38.58 -0.56
CA GLU A 433 13.25 38.05 0.74
C GLU A 433 12.46 38.68 1.90
N LEU A 434 11.80 37.83 2.69
CA LEU A 434 11.17 38.17 3.96
C LEU A 434 11.97 37.53 5.11
N THR A 435 12.20 38.32 6.16
CA THR A 435 13.05 37.99 7.33
C THR A 435 12.26 38.27 8.61
N PRO A 436 12.81 38.02 9.82
CA PRO A 436 12.08 38.29 11.06
C PRO A 436 11.56 39.75 11.23
N GLN A 437 12.14 40.73 10.52
CA GLN A 437 11.65 42.11 10.52
C GLN A 437 10.26 42.26 9.87
N ASP A 438 9.89 41.30 9.01
CA ASP A 438 8.65 41.30 8.26
C ASP A 438 7.51 40.59 9.00
N SER A 439 7.80 39.93 10.12
CA SER A 439 6.86 39.18 10.95
C SER A 439 5.74 40.04 11.57
N GLY A 440 4.51 39.55 11.54
CA GLY A 440 3.38 40.11 12.26
C GLY A 440 3.25 39.53 13.68
N SER A 441 2.03 39.55 14.20
CA SER A 441 1.61 38.77 15.36
C SER A 441 0.28 38.07 15.07
N PRO A 442 -0.16 37.10 15.90
CA PRO A 442 -1.43 36.40 15.68
C PRO A 442 -2.65 37.31 15.49
N ASP A 443 -2.68 38.45 16.22
CA ASP A 443 -3.76 39.43 16.15
C ASP A 443 -3.48 40.59 15.17
N ALA A 444 -2.24 40.70 14.69
CA ALA A 444 -1.79 41.75 13.78
C ALA A 444 -0.88 41.19 12.66
N PRO A 445 -1.40 40.30 11.79
CA PRO A 445 -0.62 39.75 10.69
C PRO A 445 -0.24 40.80 9.64
N VAL A 446 0.85 40.54 8.92
CA VAL A 446 1.21 41.28 7.69
C VAL A 446 0.66 40.51 6.49
N VAL A 447 -0.10 41.19 5.64
CA VAL A 447 -0.84 40.56 4.53
C VAL A 447 -0.41 41.13 3.20
N TYR A 448 0.19 40.32 2.35
CA TYR A 448 0.41 40.63 0.93
C TYR A 448 -0.72 40.02 0.12
N ARG A 449 -1.53 40.84 -0.54
CA ARG A 449 -2.75 40.37 -1.20
C ARG A 449 -2.94 40.95 -2.59
N ALA A 450 -3.42 40.12 -3.51
CA ALA A 450 -4.00 40.61 -4.74
C ALA A 450 -5.32 41.34 -4.42
N THR A 451 -5.53 42.48 -5.09
CA THR A 451 -6.83 43.16 -5.08
C THR A 451 -7.85 42.42 -5.94
N GLU A 452 -7.39 41.78 -7.01
CA GLU A 452 -8.15 40.84 -7.83
C GLU A 452 -7.39 39.50 -7.86
N PRO A 453 -7.85 38.45 -7.14
CA PRO A 453 -7.16 37.17 -7.05
C PRO A 453 -6.76 36.62 -8.42
N GLY A 454 -5.53 36.14 -8.53
CA GLY A 454 -4.95 35.56 -9.75
C GLY A 454 -4.37 36.58 -10.74
N GLN A 455 -4.71 37.88 -10.63
CA GLN A 455 -4.32 38.90 -11.61
C GLN A 455 -3.04 39.68 -11.26
N ALA A 456 -2.49 39.51 -10.06
CA ALA A 456 -1.17 40.01 -9.69
C ALA A 456 -0.13 38.91 -9.97
N VAL A 457 0.51 38.97 -11.13
CA VAL A 457 1.39 37.91 -11.66
C VAL A 457 2.85 38.28 -11.47
N PHE A 458 3.55 37.57 -10.60
CA PHE A 458 4.99 37.65 -10.43
C PHE A 458 5.67 36.75 -11.46
N TYR A 459 6.22 37.38 -12.49
CA TYR A 459 6.63 36.71 -13.72
C TYR A 459 8.17 36.68 -13.87
N GLY A 460 8.74 35.48 -13.87
CA GLY A 460 10.20 35.23 -13.96
C GLY A 460 10.72 34.87 -15.36
N GLY A 461 9.87 34.89 -16.41
CA GLY A 461 10.25 34.50 -17.78
C GLY A 461 10.48 35.64 -18.79
N THR A 462 10.89 35.34 -20.01
CA THR A 462 11.02 36.35 -21.07
C THR A 462 10.33 35.86 -22.32
N ARG A 463 9.71 36.79 -23.06
CA ARG A 463 9.02 36.53 -24.33
C ARG A 463 10.03 36.56 -25.48
N ILE A 464 10.01 35.53 -26.32
CA ILE A 464 10.91 35.35 -27.45
C ILE A 464 10.19 35.71 -28.74
N ARG A 465 10.84 36.46 -29.63
CA ARG A 465 10.29 36.92 -30.92
C ARG A 465 11.31 36.76 -32.04
N GLY A 466 10.88 37.00 -33.28
CA GLY A 466 11.78 37.04 -34.43
C GLY A 466 12.09 35.67 -35.04
N PHE A 467 11.19 34.70 -34.85
CA PHE A 467 11.28 33.39 -35.48
C PHE A 467 11.26 33.48 -37.01
N GLN A 468 12.16 32.75 -37.66
CA GLN A 468 12.20 32.64 -39.12
C GLN A 468 12.37 31.19 -39.55
N PRO A 469 11.91 30.81 -40.75
CA PRO A 469 12.15 29.47 -41.27
C PRO A 469 13.64 29.14 -41.33
N VAL A 470 14.01 27.91 -40.96
CA VAL A 470 15.38 27.40 -41.13
C VAL A 470 15.71 27.33 -42.62
N LYS A 471 16.80 28.00 -43.02
CA LYS A 471 17.28 28.03 -44.42
C LYS A 471 18.69 27.48 -44.60
N ASP A 472 19.45 27.35 -43.51
CA ASP A 472 20.82 26.85 -43.56
C ASP A 472 20.84 25.39 -44.01
N ALA A 473 21.58 25.10 -45.08
CA ALA A 473 21.61 23.77 -45.69
C ALA A 473 22.27 22.71 -44.78
N ALA A 474 23.20 23.08 -43.90
CA ALA A 474 23.81 22.15 -42.95
C ALA A 474 22.82 21.78 -41.84
N ILE A 475 22.05 22.75 -41.33
CA ILE A 475 21.00 22.51 -40.34
C ILE A 475 19.86 21.70 -40.95
N LEU A 476 19.38 22.05 -42.15
CA LEU A 476 18.31 21.33 -42.84
C LEU A 476 18.65 19.85 -43.08
N ARG A 477 19.93 19.51 -43.33
CA ARG A 477 20.35 18.10 -43.50
C ARG A 477 20.23 17.28 -42.22
N ARG A 478 20.41 17.91 -41.05
CA ARG A 478 20.28 17.26 -39.74
C ARG A 478 18.81 17.02 -39.37
N LEU A 479 17.91 17.90 -39.79
CA LEU A 479 16.47 17.74 -39.54
C LEU A 479 15.87 16.53 -40.30
N PRO A 480 14.89 15.82 -39.69
CA PRO A 480 14.03 14.85 -40.37
C PRO A 480 13.39 15.45 -41.63
N GLU A 481 13.23 14.63 -42.66
CA GLU A 481 12.73 15.11 -43.96
C GLU A 481 11.34 15.75 -43.84
N GLU A 482 10.48 15.15 -43.03
CA GLU A 482 9.12 15.58 -42.72
C GLU A 482 9.03 16.94 -42.01
N ALA A 483 10.10 17.38 -41.34
CA ALA A 483 10.17 18.63 -40.59
C ALA A 483 10.83 19.77 -41.39
N ARG A 484 11.56 19.46 -42.46
CA ARG A 484 12.23 20.47 -43.30
C ARG A 484 11.22 21.48 -43.86
N GLY A 485 11.53 22.76 -43.70
CA GLY A 485 10.66 23.88 -44.10
C GLY A 485 9.53 24.21 -43.11
N LYS A 486 9.34 23.42 -42.04
CA LYS A 486 8.35 23.68 -40.97
C LYS A 486 8.99 24.16 -39.67
N VAL A 487 10.26 23.81 -39.45
CA VAL A 487 11.02 24.27 -38.28
C VAL A 487 11.37 25.75 -38.42
N LEU A 488 11.14 26.49 -37.35
CA LEU A 488 11.52 27.88 -37.20
C LEU A 488 12.73 27.99 -36.27
N GLN A 489 13.56 29.00 -36.49
CA GLN A 489 14.72 29.31 -35.67
C GLN A 489 14.71 30.75 -35.19
N CYS A 490 15.39 30.99 -34.07
CA CYS A 490 15.55 32.31 -33.49
C CYS A 490 16.87 32.43 -32.72
N ASP A 491 17.58 33.55 -32.91
CA ASP A 491 18.80 33.87 -32.16
C ASP A 491 18.44 34.50 -30.81
N LEU A 492 18.75 33.80 -29.72
CA LEU A 492 18.50 34.28 -28.36
C LEU A 492 19.52 35.32 -27.92
N ARG A 493 20.77 35.24 -28.38
CA ARG A 493 21.81 36.25 -28.06
C ARG A 493 21.49 37.59 -28.68
N ALA A 494 20.94 37.59 -29.89
CA ALA A 494 20.43 38.80 -30.53
C ALA A 494 19.32 39.49 -29.73
N GLN A 495 18.67 38.77 -28.81
CA GLN A 495 17.65 39.28 -27.88
C GLN A 495 18.19 39.56 -26.46
N GLY A 496 19.51 39.54 -26.27
CA GLY A 496 20.16 39.81 -24.98
C GLY A 496 20.08 38.64 -23.99
N ILE A 497 19.76 37.44 -24.45
CA ILE A 497 19.72 36.23 -23.62
C ILE A 497 21.03 35.47 -23.83
N GLU A 498 21.88 35.47 -22.80
CA GLU A 498 23.21 34.84 -22.85
C GLU A 498 23.33 33.63 -21.91
N ASP A 499 22.49 33.56 -20.88
CA ASP A 499 22.41 32.39 -19.99
C ASP A 499 21.33 31.42 -20.48
N PHE A 500 21.76 30.26 -20.97
CA PHE A 500 20.90 29.18 -21.46
C PHE A 500 20.69 28.06 -20.43
N GLY A 501 21.29 28.19 -19.24
CA GLY A 501 21.46 27.08 -18.31
C GLY A 501 22.27 25.94 -18.94
N ARG A 502 22.26 24.79 -18.26
CA ARG A 502 22.89 23.56 -18.76
C ARG A 502 22.02 22.35 -18.45
N LEU A 503 22.06 21.37 -19.34
CA LEU A 503 21.57 20.04 -19.00
C LEU A 503 22.54 19.37 -18.01
N ALA A 504 22.00 18.47 -17.21
CA ALA A 504 22.75 17.75 -16.20
C ALA A 504 22.09 16.41 -15.92
N VAL A 505 22.84 15.54 -15.27
CA VAL A 505 22.36 14.29 -14.69
C VAL A 505 21.29 14.61 -13.64
N ARG A 506 20.14 13.96 -13.79
CA ARG A 506 18.90 14.14 -13.02
C ARG A 506 18.28 12.80 -12.71
N GLY A 507 17.31 12.77 -11.80
CA GLY A 507 16.55 11.58 -11.43
C GLY A 507 16.88 11.06 -10.02
N PHE A 508 16.39 9.86 -9.72
CA PHE A 508 16.47 9.32 -8.36
C PHE A 508 17.91 9.04 -7.91
N GLY A 509 18.24 9.46 -6.69
CA GLY A 509 19.57 9.30 -6.11
C GLY A 509 20.69 10.10 -6.81
N GLN A 510 20.35 10.95 -7.78
CA GLN A 510 21.32 11.82 -8.45
C GLN A 510 21.60 13.10 -7.64
N PRO A 511 22.74 13.78 -7.90
CA PRO A 511 23.00 15.10 -7.35
C PRO A 511 21.90 16.12 -7.66
N ALA A 512 21.81 17.18 -6.85
CA ALA A 512 20.91 18.28 -7.13
C ALA A 512 21.25 18.92 -8.49
N ALA A 513 20.25 18.96 -9.37
CA ALA A 513 20.42 19.48 -10.71
C ALA A 513 20.35 21.03 -10.73
N PRO A 514 21.11 21.68 -11.64
CA PRO A 514 21.09 23.13 -11.78
C PRO A 514 19.73 23.63 -12.30
N PRO A 515 19.48 24.96 -12.24
CA PRO A 515 18.32 25.57 -12.89
C PRO A 515 18.20 25.14 -14.36
N THR A 516 16.98 24.82 -14.79
CA THR A 516 16.71 24.28 -16.13
C THR A 516 15.81 25.20 -16.93
N LEU A 517 16.20 25.43 -18.18
CA LEU A 517 15.45 26.21 -19.15
C LEU A 517 14.38 25.32 -19.79
N GLU A 518 13.13 25.74 -19.71
CA GLU A 518 11.99 25.19 -20.44
C GLU A 518 11.48 26.23 -21.45
N LEU A 519 10.93 25.75 -22.56
CA LEU A 519 10.24 26.57 -23.56
C LEU A 519 8.73 26.39 -23.42
N PHE A 520 7.99 27.47 -23.50
CA PHE A 520 6.53 27.48 -23.47
C PHE A 520 5.97 28.17 -24.71
N VAL A 521 4.85 27.67 -25.21
CA VAL A 521 4.03 28.31 -26.25
C VAL A 521 2.60 28.38 -25.73
N ASP A 522 2.03 29.58 -25.63
CA ASP A 522 0.70 29.84 -25.07
C ASP A 522 0.48 29.20 -23.69
N GLY A 523 1.49 29.35 -22.83
CA GLY A 523 1.49 28.77 -21.48
C GLY A 523 1.69 27.25 -21.41
N GLN A 524 1.71 26.54 -22.56
CA GLN A 524 1.96 25.10 -22.61
C GLN A 524 3.46 24.82 -22.74
N PRO A 525 4.01 23.91 -21.94
CA PRO A 525 5.41 23.53 -22.05
C PRO A 525 5.66 22.69 -23.30
N MET A 526 6.69 23.05 -24.05
CA MET A 526 7.15 22.34 -25.24
C MET A 526 8.09 21.19 -24.88
N THR A 527 8.15 20.17 -25.73
CA THR A 527 8.94 18.97 -25.52
C THR A 527 10.34 19.16 -26.10
N LEU A 528 11.40 18.97 -25.30
CA LEU A 528 12.74 18.83 -25.88
C LEU A 528 12.69 17.67 -26.87
N ALA A 529 13.09 17.94 -28.11
CA ALA A 529 13.03 16.99 -29.21
C ALA A 529 13.61 15.64 -28.80
N ARG A 530 12.82 14.57 -28.97
CA ARG A 530 13.09 13.26 -28.39
C ARG A 530 12.64 12.12 -29.29
N TRP A 531 13.30 10.98 -29.14
CA TRP A 531 12.86 9.74 -29.75
C TRP A 531 12.82 8.57 -28.74
N PRO A 532 11.76 7.74 -28.75
CA PRO A 532 10.51 7.94 -29.48
C PRO A 532 9.72 9.14 -28.94
N ASN A 533 8.83 9.69 -29.76
CA ASN A 533 8.00 10.86 -29.40
C ASN A 533 7.17 10.60 -28.13
N GLU A 534 6.73 9.36 -27.93
CA GLU A 534 6.02 8.91 -26.74
C GLU A 534 6.59 7.59 -26.21
N GLY A 535 6.47 7.38 -24.90
CA GLY A 535 6.90 6.14 -24.25
C GLY A 535 8.42 5.96 -24.20
N PHE A 536 8.85 4.70 -24.29
CA PHE A 536 10.24 4.27 -24.12
C PHE A 536 10.55 3.10 -25.06
N VAL A 537 11.82 2.95 -25.43
CA VAL A 537 12.37 1.78 -26.12
C VAL A 537 13.24 0.94 -25.17
N GLY A 538 13.42 -0.33 -25.51
CA GLY A 538 14.38 -1.22 -24.84
C GLY A 538 15.77 -1.17 -25.47
N ILE A 539 16.66 -2.04 -24.99
CA ILE A 539 18.01 -2.26 -25.54
C ILE A 539 18.11 -3.64 -26.20
N GLY A 540 19.13 -3.85 -27.04
CA GLY A 540 19.53 -5.15 -27.55
C GLY A 540 20.24 -5.97 -26.47
N GLU A 541 21.56 -5.82 -26.40
CA GLU A 541 22.39 -6.40 -25.34
C GLU A 541 22.96 -5.32 -24.39
N LEU A 542 23.06 -5.65 -23.10
CA LEU A 542 23.82 -4.84 -22.15
C LEU A 542 25.29 -5.25 -22.20
N VAL A 543 26.12 -4.46 -22.88
CA VAL A 543 27.54 -4.74 -23.13
C VAL A 543 28.40 -4.48 -21.88
N GLU A 544 28.21 -3.33 -21.23
CA GLU A 544 28.92 -2.94 -20.00
C GLU A 544 27.95 -2.21 -19.07
N PRO A 545 27.60 -2.77 -17.89
CA PRO A 545 26.76 -2.11 -16.90
C PRO A 545 27.25 -0.73 -16.46
N GLY A 546 28.57 -0.52 -16.49
CA GLY A 546 29.24 0.69 -16.05
C GLY A 546 29.53 0.69 -14.54
N SER A 547 30.66 1.29 -14.16
CA SER A 547 31.11 1.39 -12.77
C SER A 547 31.77 2.73 -12.54
N ARG A 548 31.11 3.59 -11.76
CA ARG A 548 31.68 4.88 -11.34
C ARG A 548 32.97 4.72 -10.55
N ALA A 549 33.08 3.65 -9.76
CA ALA A 549 34.26 3.38 -8.94
C ALA A 549 35.49 3.02 -9.79
N ASP A 550 35.26 2.36 -10.92
CA ASP A 550 36.32 1.91 -11.83
C ASP A 550 36.49 2.86 -13.03
N GLY A 551 35.74 3.98 -13.06
CA GLY A 551 35.74 4.93 -14.18
C GLY A 551 35.22 4.33 -15.49
N LYS A 552 34.40 3.28 -15.42
CA LYS A 552 33.87 2.58 -16.60
C LYS A 552 32.51 3.14 -17.02
N PRO A 553 32.34 3.62 -18.26
CA PRO A 553 31.05 4.07 -18.75
C PRO A 553 30.06 2.92 -18.90
N SER A 554 28.77 3.23 -18.96
CA SER A 554 27.74 2.25 -19.34
C SER A 554 27.66 2.15 -20.87
N VAL A 555 27.55 0.92 -21.40
CA VAL A 555 27.48 0.63 -22.84
C VAL A 555 26.40 -0.42 -23.10
N PHE A 556 25.57 -0.18 -24.11
CA PHE A 556 24.53 -1.12 -24.54
C PHE A 556 24.29 -1.05 -26.05
N GLU A 557 23.77 -2.12 -26.63
CA GLU A 557 23.37 -2.14 -28.04
C GLU A 557 21.98 -1.53 -28.24
N TYR A 558 21.82 -0.73 -29.29
CA TYR A 558 20.53 -0.20 -29.69
C TYR A 558 19.81 -1.11 -30.70
N LEU A 559 18.48 -1.08 -30.66
CA LEU A 559 17.63 -1.93 -31.51
C LEU A 559 17.32 -1.31 -32.88
N ASP A 560 17.27 0.02 -32.97
CA ASP A 560 16.75 0.75 -34.13
C ASP A 560 17.85 1.59 -34.80
N ASP A 561 17.97 1.50 -36.13
CA ASP A 561 18.96 2.22 -36.94
C ASP A 561 18.79 3.76 -36.85
N ARG A 562 17.66 4.25 -36.31
CA ARG A 562 17.45 5.68 -36.06
C ARG A 562 18.53 6.32 -35.18
N HIS A 563 19.21 5.56 -34.33
CA HIS A 563 20.35 6.03 -33.54
C HIS A 563 21.50 6.56 -34.40
N GLU A 564 21.66 6.04 -35.62
CA GLU A 564 22.72 6.45 -36.55
C GLU A 564 22.56 7.90 -37.01
N ARG A 565 21.37 8.49 -36.87
CA ARG A 565 21.15 9.93 -37.13
C ARG A 565 21.92 10.82 -36.16
N TRP A 566 22.26 10.32 -34.97
CA TRP A 566 22.81 11.14 -33.88
C TRP A 566 24.35 11.06 -33.76
N ILE A 567 25.03 10.45 -34.74
CA ILE A 567 26.49 10.27 -34.70
C ILE A 567 27.23 11.61 -34.56
N ASP A 568 26.71 12.67 -35.19
CA ASP A 568 27.27 14.03 -35.15
C ASP A 568 26.51 14.96 -34.19
N ALA A 569 25.63 14.43 -33.33
CA ALA A 569 24.89 15.23 -32.37
C ALA A 569 25.84 15.79 -31.30
N ALA A 570 25.77 17.09 -31.04
CA ALA A 570 26.71 17.78 -30.13
C ALA A 570 26.43 17.53 -28.64
N ASP A 571 25.16 17.39 -28.25
CA ASP A 571 24.76 17.24 -26.84
C ASP A 571 23.60 16.23 -26.66
N PRO A 572 23.75 14.97 -27.10
CA PRO A 572 22.73 13.93 -26.97
C PRO A 572 22.57 13.42 -25.53
N TRP A 573 21.33 13.27 -25.06
CA TRP A 573 21.02 12.72 -23.73
C TRP A 573 20.03 11.56 -23.80
N LEU A 574 20.10 10.68 -22.81
CA LEU A 574 19.11 9.66 -22.54
C LEU A 574 18.36 10.01 -21.26
N PHE A 575 17.06 9.74 -21.23
CA PHE A 575 16.28 9.62 -20.00
C PHE A 575 15.71 8.21 -19.93
N GLY A 576 15.77 7.58 -18.76
CA GLY A 576 15.19 6.25 -18.63
C GLY A 576 15.32 5.59 -17.27
N TYR A 577 14.90 4.34 -17.23
CA TYR A 577 15.00 3.41 -16.12
C TYR A 577 16.02 2.34 -16.48
N PHE A 578 17.21 2.43 -15.88
CA PHE A 578 18.37 1.65 -16.31
C PHE A 578 18.69 0.43 -15.41
N ARG A 579 17.94 0.24 -14.32
CA ARG A 579 18.12 -0.88 -13.37
C ARG A 579 16.83 -1.25 -12.66
N PHE A 580 16.19 -0.25 -12.09
CA PHE A 580 14.93 -0.38 -11.38
C PHE A 580 13.90 0.56 -12.00
N LEU A 581 12.68 0.08 -12.16
CA LEU A 581 11.60 0.84 -12.81
C LEU A 581 10.98 1.95 -11.93
N TRP A 582 11.51 2.13 -10.73
CA TRP A 582 11.22 3.22 -9.80
C TRP A 582 12.36 4.25 -9.69
N ALA A 583 13.50 4.00 -10.33
CA ALA A 583 14.66 4.90 -10.31
C ALA A 583 14.96 5.39 -11.72
N ASP A 584 14.44 6.57 -12.06
CA ASP A 584 14.77 7.25 -13.31
C ASP A 584 16.15 7.92 -13.22
N ALA A 585 16.79 8.10 -14.38
CA ALA A 585 17.93 9.00 -14.50
C ALA A 585 18.02 9.62 -15.90
N THR A 586 18.76 10.74 -16.00
CA THR A 586 19.34 11.19 -17.27
C THR A 586 20.82 10.81 -17.35
N ILE A 587 21.27 10.46 -18.55
CA ILE A 587 22.67 10.11 -18.84
C ILE A 587 23.06 10.72 -20.17
N GLN A 588 24.19 11.43 -20.23
CA GLN A 588 24.71 11.97 -21.49
C GLN A 588 25.30 10.86 -22.34
N VAL A 589 25.06 10.91 -23.65
CA VAL A 589 25.67 10.01 -24.62
C VAL A 589 27.01 10.61 -25.04
N SER A 590 28.07 9.80 -25.00
CA SER A 590 29.40 10.18 -25.48
C SER A 590 29.54 9.92 -26.98
N ARG A 591 29.11 8.74 -27.44
CA ARG A 591 29.22 8.34 -28.85
C ARG A 591 28.20 7.26 -29.21
N ILE A 592 27.75 7.30 -30.46
CA ILE A 592 27.05 6.20 -31.15
C ILE A 592 28.03 5.50 -32.09
N ASP A 593 28.13 4.18 -32.01
CA ASP A 593 28.96 3.37 -32.90
C ASP A 593 28.07 2.51 -33.81
N PRO A 594 27.94 2.83 -35.10
CA PRO A 594 27.06 2.11 -36.02
C PRO A 594 27.58 0.73 -36.44
N GLU A 595 28.90 0.50 -36.37
CA GLU A 595 29.49 -0.80 -36.75
C GLU A 595 29.13 -1.88 -35.73
N THR A 596 29.18 -1.50 -34.44
CA THR A 596 28.84 -2.37 -33.31
C THR A 596 27.40 -2.19 -32.82
N ARG A 597 26.65 -1.23 -33.39
CA ARG A 597 25.32 -0.81 -32.95
C ARG A 597 25.25 -0.44 -31.46
N THR A 598 26.28 0.22 -30.92
CA THR A 598 26.35 0.55 -29.49
C THR A 598 26.12 2.03 -29.19
N VAL A 599 25.49 2.28 -28.03
CA VAL A 599 25.46 3.58 -27.35
C VAL A 599 26.48 3.53 -26.22
N ILE A 600 27.43 4.46 -26.25
CA ILE A 600 28.44 4.63 -25.20
C ILE A 600 28.07 5.88 -24.40
N CYS A 601 27.75 5.70 -23.11
CA CYS A 601 27.46 6.81 -22.21
C CYS A 601 28.75 7.55 -21.80
N ASP A 602 28.67 8.84 -21.51
CA ASP A 602 29.81 9.63 -21.00
C ASP A 602 30.31 9.14 -19.63
N GLN A 603 29.38 8.64 -18.82
CA GLN A 603 29.66 8.11 -17.50
C GLN A 603 28.82 6.87 -17.18
N ALA A 604 29.16 6.18 -16.09
CA ALA A 604 28.36 5.09 -15.56
C ALA A 604 26.99 5.58 -15.07
N TYR A 605 25.95 4.77 -15.28
CA TYR A 605 24.69 4.92 -14.53
C TYR A 605 24.95 4.86 -13.01
N HIS A 606 24.36 5.80 -12.26
CA HIS A 606 24.69 6.03 -10.86
C HIS A 606 23.46 5.96 -9.95
N TYR A 607 23.13 4.80 -9.41
CA TYR A 607 22.12 4.70 -8.35
C TYR A 607 22.45 3.58 -7.35
N SER A 608 22.91 2.43 -7.84
CA SER A 608 23.40 1.33 -6.99
C SER A 608 24.37 0.44 -7.76
N ARG A 609 25.28 -0.27 -7.06
CA ARG A 609 26.17 -1.25 -7.69
C ARG A 609 25.40 -2.53 -8.10
N PRO A 610 25.78 -3.21 -9.21
CA PRO A 610 26.90 -2.95 -10.12
C PRO A 610 26.58 -2.09 -11.37
N GLY A 611 25.74 -1.04 -11.30
CA GLY A 611 25.41 -0.21 -12.48
C GLY A 611 24.10 -0.63 -13.16
N MET A 612 24.00 -0.51 -14.49
CA MET A 612 22.80 -0.91 -15.23
C MET A 612 22.45 -2.39 -15.05
N ASP A 613 21.17 -2.77 -15.23
CA ASP A 613 20.70 -4.14 -15.01
C ASP A 613 19.45 -4.45 -15.84
N THR A 614 19.43 -5.61 -16.50
CA THR A 614 18.34 -6.00 -17.40
C THR A 614 17.21 -6.78 -16.72
N ARG A 615 17.32 -7.14 -15.43
CA ARG A 615 16.33 -8.01 -14.76
C ARG A 615 14.90 -7.47 -14.74
N GLN A 616 14.73 -6.13 -14.71
CA GLN A 616 13.41 -5.48 -14.79
C GLN A 616 13.14 -4.86 -16.17
N GLY A 617 14.04 -5.06 -17.12
CA GLY A 617 14.05 -4.38 -18.41
C GLY A 617 14.59 -2.96 -18.32
N ILE A 618 15.59 -2.66 -19.15
CA ILE A 618 16.08 -1.29 -19.35
C ILE A 618 15.17 -0.60 -20.36
N ARG A 619 14.73 0.61 -20.05
CA ARG A 619 13.86 1.41 -20.91
C ARG A 619 14.30 2.86 -20.93
N TYR A 620 14.41 3.46 -22.11
CA TYR A 620 14.86 4.85 -22.27
C TYR A 620 14.21 5.53 -23.48
N TYR A 621 14.36 6.85 -23.55
CA TYR A 621 14.24 7.64 -24.77
C TYR A 621 15.46 8.56 -24.88
N ALA A 622 15.87 8.88 -26.09
CA ALA A 622 16.90 9.87 -26.37
C ALA A 622 16.26 11.26 -26.52
N PHE A 623 16.92 12.32 -26.07
CA PHE A 623 16.40 13.69 -26.13
C PHE A 623 17.50 14.74 -26.27
N ASN A 624 17.10 15.99 -26.50
CA ASN A 624 17.97 17.14 -26.79
C ASN A 624 18.70 16.96 -28.13
N LEU A 625 17.96 16.51 -29.14
CA LEU A 625 18.47 16.19 -30.48
C LEU A 625 17.79 17.07 -31.53
N LEU A 626 18.56 17.86 -32.28
CA LEU A 626 18.02 18.60 -33.42
C LEU A 626 17.47 17.63 -34.48
N GLU A 627 18.15 16.49 -34.61
CA GLU A 627 17.87 15.39 -35.51
C GLU A 627 16.52 14.69 -35.25
N GLU A 628 15.89 14.99 -34.12
CA GLU A 628 14.62 14.40 -33.70
C GLU A 628 13.52 15.46 -33.52
N ILE A 629 13.66 16.67 -34.09
CA ILE A 629 12.51 17.57 -34.25
C ILE A 629 11.67 17.04 -35.41
N ASP A 630 10.67 16.20 -35.13
CA ASP A 630 9.86 15.54 -36.16
C ASP A 630 8.35 15.85 -36.08
N GLN A 631 7.88 16.40 -34.96
CA GLN A 631 6.47 16.73 -34.76
C GLN A 631 6.25 18.12 -34.13
N PRO A 632 5.07 18.74 -34.33
CA PRO A 632 4.74 20.02 -33.72
C PRO A 632 4.83 19.97 -32.18
N GLY A 633 5.40 21.01 -31.58
CA GLY A 633 5.63 21.12 -30.14
C GLY A 633 7.03 20.70 -29.68
N GLU A 634 7.88 20.20 -30.58
CA GLU A 634 9.27 19.87 -30.27
C GLU A 634 10.23 21.02 -30.51
N TRP A 635 11.27 21.11 -29.67
CA TRP A 635 12.29 22.16 -29.75
C TRP A 635 13.69 21.65 -29.39
N TYR A 636 14.69 22.40 -29.86
CA TYR A 636 16.12 22.20 -29.56
C TYR A 636 16.79 23.56 -29.38
N LEU A 637 17.72 23.66 -28.43
CA LEU A 637 18.56 24.84 -28.23
C LEU A 637 20.02 24.47 -28.41
N ASP A 638 20.64 25.02 -29.45
CA ASP A 638 22.08 25.04 -29.57
C ASP A 638 22.64 26.05 -28.57
N ARG A 639 23.17 25.55 -27.44
CA ARG A 639 23.68 26.37 -26.34
C ARG A 639 25.03 27.02 -26.67
N GLU A 640 25.77 26.51 -27.65
CA GLU A 640 27.04 27.11 -28.06
C GLU A 640 26.81 28.37 -28.89
N THR A 641 25.85 28.31 -29.82
CA THR A 641 25.52 29.45 -30.70
C THR A 641 24.45 30.36 -30.11
N GLY A 642 23.55 29.84 -29.27
CA GLY A 642 22.36 30.52 -28.76
C GLY A 642 21.17 30.44 -29.71
N MET A 643 21.19 29.53 -30.69
CA MET A 643 20.12 29.37 -31.67
C MET A 643 19.05 28.40 -31.16
N LEU A 644 17.83 28.90 -30.99
CA LEU A 644 16.65 28.12 -30.64
C LEU A 644 15.95 27.65 -31.91
N TYR A 645 15.60 26.37 -31.98
CA TYR A 645 14.83 25.75 -33.06
C TYR A 645 13.54 25.15 -32.50
N ILE A 646 12.42 25.33 -33.19
CA ILE A 646 11.12 24.80 -32.81
C ILE A 646 10.32 24.36 -34.04
N TYR A 647 9.69 23.19 -33.97
CA TYR A 647 8.56 22.86 -34.84
C TYR A 647 7.31 23.38 -34.15
N PRO A 648 6.75 24.52 -34.59
CA PRO A 648 5.74 25.20 -33.81
C PRO A 648 4.41 24.40 -33.78
N PRO A 649 3.75 24.28 -32.62
CA PRO A 649 2.47 23.59 -32.50
C PRO A 649 1.29 24.38 -33.08
N THR A 650 1.50 25.68 -33.29
CA THR A 650 0.53 26.66 -33.81
C THR A 650 1.28 27.73 -34.60
N ASP A 651 0.58 28.70 -35.17
CA ASP A 651 1.21 29.86 -35.78
C ASP A 651 1.86 30.77 -34.71
N LEU A 652 3.17 30.96 -34.78
CA LEU A 652 3.92 31.76 -33.81
C LEU A 652 3.74 33.28 -34.00
N GLU A 653 3.17 33.75 -35.10
CA GLU A 653 2.88 35.18 -35.28
C GLU A 653 1.83 35.69 -34.26
N HIS A 654 0.98 34.78 -33.78
CA HIS A 654 -0.12 35.07 -32.86
C HIS A 654 0.00 34.36 -31.50
N ALA A 655 1.09 33.63 -31.27
CA ALA A 655 1.34 32.91 -30.02
C ALA A 655 2.31 33.65 -29.10
N GLU A 656 2.22 33.40 -27.80
CA GLU A 656 3.27 33.79 -26.85
C GLU A 656 4.29 32.68 -26.69
N VAL A 657 5.53 32.94 -27.13
CA VAL A 657 6.66 32.04 -26.93
C VAL A 657 7.51 32.55 -25.78
N GLU A 658 7.73 31.74 -24.75
CA GLU A 658 8.32 32.18 -23.49
C GLU A 658 9.35 31.19 -22.96
N ILE A 659 10.37 31.71 -22.28
CA ILE A 659 11.33 30.89 -21.51
C ILE A 659 11.44 31.43 -20.08
N GLY A 660 11.58 30.56 -19.09
CA GLY A 660 11.94 30.98 -17.73
C GLY A 660 13.34 31.60 -17.71
N MET A 661 13.58 32.64 -16.91
CA MET A 661 14.90 33.27 -16.73
C MET A 661 15.37 33.28 -15.27
N LEU A 662 14.45 33.36 -14.32
CA LEU A 662 14.79 33.38 -12.90
C LEU A 662 15.41 32.05 -12.44
N SER A 663 16.68 32.09 -12.04
CA SER A 663 17.49 30.92 -11.62
C SER A 663 17.60 30.76 -10.10
N THR A 664 16.93 31.63 -9.35
CA THR A 664 16.80 31.63 -7.88
C THR A 664 15.33 31.39 -7.49
N PRO A 665 15.03 31.15 -6.19
CA PRO A 665 13.65 31.14 -5.72
C PRO A 665 12.93 32.46 -6.05
N MET A 666 11.62 32.43 -6.33
CA MET A 666 10.83 33.65 -6.52
C MET A 666 10.65 34.42 -5.20
N LEU A 667 10.46 33.69 -4.10
CA LEU A 667 10.23 34.27 -2.78
C LEU A 667 10.82 33.37 -1.69
N THR A 668 11.49 33.99 -0.73
CA THR A 668 12.00 33.32 0.47
C THR A 668 11.43 33.98 1.73
N MET A 669 11.07 33.16 2.71
CA MET A 669 10.69 33.56 4.05
C MET A 669 11.56 32.80 5.03
N ASP A 670 12.37 33.49 5.80
CA ASP A 670 13.24 32.88 6.80
C ASP A 670 12.91 33.39 8.19
N GLN A 671 12.51 32.48 9.09
CA GLN A 671 12.13 32.77 10.47
C GLN A 671 11.03 33.84 10.60
N VAL A 672 10.13 33.89 9.62
CA VAL A 672 9.01 34.84 9.57
C VAL A 672 7.82 34.28 10.34
N THR A 673 7.09 35.13 11.05
CA THR A 673 5.85 34.75 11.73
C THR A 673 4.66 35.59 11.30
N ASP A 674 3.47 34.97 11.26
CA ASP A 674 2.19 35.67 11.06
C ASP A 674 2.11 36.51 9.77
N VAL A 675 2.64 35.96 8.67
CA VAL A 675 2.55 36.56 7.33
C VAL A 675 1.59 35.77 6.44
N ARG A 676 0.77 36.49 5.67
CA ARG A 676 -0.19 35.90 4.71
C ARG A 676 0.12 36.37 3.29
N LEU A 677 0.20 35.43 2.35
CA LEU A 677 0.21 35.70 0.92
C LEU A 677 -1.14 35.28 0.35
N GLU A 678 -1.91 36.20 -0.22
CA GLU A 678 -3.31 35.98 -0.61
C GLU A 678 -3.58 36.27 -2.09
N GLY A 679 -4.05 35.27 -2.83
CA GLY A 679 -4.53 35.46 -4.21
C GLY A 679 -3.45 35.87 -5.23
N LEU A 680 -2.17 35.73 -4.90
CA LEU A 680 -1.04 36.10 -5.76
C LEU A 680 -0.71 34.96 -6.74
N THR A 681 -0.20 35.31 -7.93
CA THR A 681 0.28 34.34 -8.92
C THR A 681 1.80 34.41 -9.01
N PHE A 682 2.49 33.29 -8.87
CA PHE A 682 3.94 33.16 -9.02
C PHE A 682 4.23 32.24 -10.19
N ASP A 683 4.84 32.78 -11.24
CA ASP A 683 4.81 32.12 -12.53
C ASP A 683 6.08 32.29 -13.38
N LEU A 684 6.43 31.18 -14.03
CA LEU A 684 7.52 31.01 -14.99
C LEU A 684 8.93 31.27 -14.42
N GLY A 685 9.63 30.20 -14.02
CA GLY A 685 10.99 30.26 -13.48
C GLY A 685 11.82 29.00 -13.77
N ARG A 686 13.15 29.15 -13.83
CA ARG A 686 14.10 28.02 -14.04
C ARG A 686 14.40 27.23 -12.76
N PHE A 687 13.90 27.69 -11.62
CA PHE A 687 14.23 27.14 -10.31
C PHE A 687 12.99 27.06 -9.39
N HIS A 688 13.15 27.28 -8.09
CA HIS A 688 12.09 27.13 -7.09
C HIS A 688 11.10 28.30 -7.07
N GLY A 689 9.90 28.05 -6.56
CA GLY A 689 8.89 29.09 -6.32
C GLY A 689 9.09 29.75 -4.97
N LEU A 690 8.36 29.26 -3.97
CA LEU A 690 8.33 29.82 -2.62
C LEU A 690 9.07 28.89 -1.66
N ILE A 691 9.92 29.45 -0.81
CA ILE A 691 10.62 28.70 0.25
C ILE A 691 10.36 29.37 1.60
N LEU A 692 9.80 28.62 2.54
CA LEU A 692 9.54 29.02 3.91
C LEU A 692 10.42 28.17 4.83
N THR A 693 11.40 28.81 5.50
CA THR A 693 12.31 28.18 6.44
C THR A 693 12.01 28.67 7.85
N ASP A 694 11.82 27.76 8.79
CA ASP A 694 11.59 28.03 10.22
C ASP A 694 10.50 29.08 10.52
N CYS A 695 9.51 29.18 9.62
CA CYS A 695 8.41 30.14 9.74
C CYS A 695 7.34 29.66 10.74
N GLN A 696 6.53 30.58 11.26
CA GLN A 696 5.44 30.23 12.17
C GLN A 696 4.13 30.93 11.84
N ARG A 697 3.03 30.17 11.74
CA ARG A 697 1.69 30.70 11.42
C ARG A 697 1.66 31.53 10.12
N CYS A 698 2.51 31.20 9.17
CA CYS A 698 2.47 31.79 7.83
C CYS A 698 1.48 31.04 6.93
N LEU A 699 0.72 31.77 6.12
CA LEU A 699 -0.34 31.20 5.29
C LEU A 699 -0.15 31.60 3.82
N ILE A 700 -0.11 30.60 2.94
CA ILE A 700 -0.23 30.79 1.49
C ILE A 700 -1.67 30.45 1.13
N LEU A 701 -2.44 31.46 0.71
CA LEU A 701 -3.89 31.41 0.63
C LEU A 701 -4.38 31.76 -0.77
N GLY A 702 -4.97 30.80 -1.48
CA GLY A 702 -5.58 31.05 -2.80
C GLY A 702 -4.58 31.49 -3.87
N CYS A 703 -3.30 31.21 -3.68
CA CYS A 703 -2.27 31.57 -4.64
C CYS A 703 -2.20 30.56 -5.80
N THR A 704 -1.75 31.04 -6.95
CA THR A 704 -1.37 30.17 -8.08
C THR A 704 0.15 30.11 -8.17
N VAL A 705 0.71 28.90 -8.25
CA VAL A 705 2.16 28.69 -8.45
C VAL A 705 2.35 27.79 -9.66
N SER A 706 2.95 28.32 -10.72
CA SER A 706 3.00 27.62 -12.01
C SER A 706 4.28 27.82 -12.81
N ARG A 707 4.52 26.88 -13.74
CA ARG A 707 5.59 26.94 -14.75
C ARG A 707 7.00 27.07 -14.14
N LEU A 708 7.26 26.30 -13.09
CA LEU A 708 8.57 26.31 -12.41
C LEU A 708 9.33 25.02 -12.69
N ALA A 709 10.55 25.12 -13.21
CA ALA A 709 11.38 23.94 -13.48
C ALA A 709 11.87 23.24 -12.20
N GLY A 710 11.89 23.94 -11.05
CA GLY A 710 12.23 23.41 -9.74
C GLY A 710 11.03 22.87 -8.95
N ASN A 711 11.05 23.12 -7.63
CA ASN A 711 9.93 22.84 -6.73
C ASN A 711 8.95 24.03 -6.70
N GLY A 712 7.67 23.77 -6.45
CA GLY A 712 6.64 24.81 -6.27
C GLY A 712 6.76 25.56 -4.95
N ILE A 713 6.29 24.95 -3.85
CA ILE A 713 6.28 25.55 -2.50
C ILE A 713 6.96 24.63 -1.49
N THR A 714 8.01 25.09 -0.82
CA THR A 714 8.70 24.35 0.26
C THR A 714 8.44 25.02 1.61
N ILE A 715 8.03 24.23 2.60
CA ILE A 715 7.98 24.56 4.03
C ILE A 715 8.96 23.62 4.75
N GLN A 716 9.96 24.18 5.41
CA GLN A 716 10.99 23.44 6.13
C GLN A 716 11.15 24.00 7.55
N GLY A 717 10.94 23.14 8.55
CA GLY A 717 11.00 23.54 9.95
C GLY A 717 9.82 24.41 10.37
N GLY A 718 9.97 25.11 11.49
CA GLY A 718 8.91 25.99 12.00
C GLY A 718 7.66 25.24 12.47
N GLN A 719 6.54 25.96 12.64
CA GLN A 719 5.28 25.40 13.14
C GLN A 719 4.03 26.11 12.58
N GLN A 720 2.93 25.37 12.40
CA GLN A 720 1.59 25.93 12.09
C GLN A 720 1.50 26.74 10.78
N ASN A 721 2.43 26.56 9.84
CA ASN A 721 2.31 27.12 8.48
C ASN A 721 1.29 26.35 7.63
N GLY A 722 0.62 27.04 6.72
CA GLY A 722 -0.48 26.47 5.93
C GLY A 722 -0.41 26.79 4.44
N LEU A 723 -0.81 25.81 3.61
CA LEU A 723 -1.21 26.01 2.22
C LEU A 723 -2.71 25.79 2.14
N PHE A 724 -3.46 26.79 1.69
CA PHE A 724 -4.91 26.70 1.61
C PHE A 724 -5.45 27.19 0.27
N GLY A 725 -6.26 26.38 -0.40
CA GLY A 725 -7.00 26.86 -1.58
C GLY A 725 -6.13 27.16 -2.80
N CYS A 726 -4.86 26.75 -2.82
CA CYS A 726 -3.91 27.09 -3.86
C CYS A 726 -4.06 26.18 -5.10
N ASP A 727 -3.70 26.74 -6.26
CA ASP A 727 -3.51 25.98 -7.50
C ASP A 727 -2.01 25.87 -7.78
N ILE A 728 -1.45 24.66 -7.72
CA ILE A 728 -0.02 24.40 -7.92
C ILE A 728 0.15 23.45 -9.09
N HIS A 729 0.68 23.93 -10.21
CA HIS A 729 0.73 23.10 -11.41
C HIS A 729 1.84 23.44 -12.40
N THR A 730 2.10 22.51 -13.33
CA THR A 730 3.16 22.66 -14.34
C THR A 730 4.52 22.86 -13.66
N ILE A 731 4.86 21.90 -12.78
CA ILE A 731 6.07 21.94 -11.94
C ILE A 731 7.06 20.87 -12.42
N GLY A 732 8.32 21.24 -12.59
CA GLY A 732 9.38 20.36 -13.05
C GLY A 732 9.75 19.27 -12.04
N ARG A 733 9.65 19.57 -10.74
CA ARG A 733 9.91 18.64 -9.63
C ARG A 733 8.71 18.53 -8.67
N ARG A 734 8.96 18.58 -7.35
CA ARG A 734 7.94 18.48 -6.29
C ARG A 734 7.01 19.68 -6.35
N ALA A 735 5.70 19.45 -6.35
CA ALA A 735 4.76 20.57 -6.29
C ALA A 735 4.82 21.27 -4.92
N SER A 736 4.88 20.49 -3.83
CA SER A 736 5.12 21.01 -2.50
C SER A 736 5.92 20.07 -1.60
N GLU A 737 6.57 20.66 -0.60
CA GLU A 737 7.32 19.98 0.45
C GLU A 737 6.94 20.59 1.80
N VAL A 738 6.55 19.75 2.75
CA VAL A 738 6.05 20.13 4.06
C VAL A 738 6.75 19.28 5.11
N ILE A 739 7.86 19.81 5.61
CA ILE A 739 8.75 19.17 6.57
C ILE A 739 8.67 19.95 7.87
N GLY A 740 8.10 19.36 8.92
CA GLY A 740 8.04 20.05 10.21
C GLY A 740 7.63 19.17 11.39
N GLY A 741 7.96 19.64 12.58
CA GLY A 741 7.96 18.83 13.80
C GLY A 741 9.30 18.13 14.03
N ASN A 742 9.47 17.60 15.23
CA ASN A 742 10.73 17.00 15.66
C ASN A 742 10.50 15.55 16.10
N ARG A 743 11.06 14.60 15.34
CA ARG A 743 10.90 13.17 15.61
C ARG A 743 11.64 12.70 16.86
N THR A 744 12.74 13.34 17.25
CA THR A 744 13.46 12.99 18.48
C THR A 744 12.62 13.28 19.72
N THR A 745 11.82 14.36 19.69
CA THR A 745 10.98 14.79 20.83
C THR A 745 9.49 14.52 20.64
N LEU A 746 9.08 13.98 19.48
CA LEU A 746 7.69 13.85 19.04
C LEU A 746 6.88 15.17 19.11
N THR A 747 7.56 16.33 19.00
CA THR A 747 6.90 17.64 18.97
C THR A 747 6.26 17.85 17.61
N PRO A 748 4.95 18.12 17.49
CA PRO A 748 4.28 18.26 16.20
C PRO A 748 4.60 19.60 15.54
N GLY A 749 4.79 19.59 14.21
CA GLY A 749 4.91 20.81 13.39
C GLY A 749 3.56 21.49 13.16
N ARG A 750 2.47 20.71 13.07
CA ARG A 750 1.10 21.19 12.84
C ARG A 750 0.95 22.00 11.54
N HIS A 751 1.77 21.73 10.53
CA HIS A 751 1.56 22.28 9.20
C HIS A 751 0.33 21.65 8.56
N PHE A 752 -0.30 22.38 7.63
CA PHE A 752 -1.40 21.83 6.85
C PHE A 752 -1.35 22.19 5.37
N VAL A 753 -1.85 21.28 4.54
CA VAL A 753 -2.17 21.50 3.13
C VAL A 753 -3.65 21.17 2.94
N GLU A 754 -4.48 22.16 2.64
CA GLU A 754 -5.92 21.98 2.57
C GLU A 754 -6.58 22.66 1.38
N ASN A 755 -7.53 21.96 0.75
CA ASN A 755 -8.39 22.51 -0.32
C ASN A 755 -7.60 23.01 -1.55
N CYS A 756 -6.40 22.46 -1.75
CA CYS A 756 -5.50 22.79 -2.86
C CYS A 756 -5.73 21.86 -4.06
N ARG A 757 -5.60 22.42 -5.26
CA ARG A 757 -5.56 21.68 -6.52
C ARG A 757 -4.10 21.57 -6.96
N ILE A 758 -3.58 20.35 -7.07
CA ILE A 758 -2.16 20.11 -7.37
C ILE A 758 -2.03 19.13 -8.53
N HIS A 759 -1.45 19.55 -9.67
CA HIS A 759 -1.40 18.69 -10.85
C HIS A 759 -0.25 19.00 -11.82
N ASN A 760 0.03 18.07 -12.74
CA ASN A 760 1.06 18.23 -13.77
C ASN A 760 2.43 18.59 -13.15
N PHE A 761 2.87 17.82 -12.17
CA PHE A 761 4.15 17.97 -11.48
C PHE A 761 5.06 16.76 -11.76
N GLY A 762 6.32 16.82 -11.34
CA GLY A 762 7.32 15.81 -11.68
C GLY A 762 7.55 15.71 -13.20
N ARG A 763 7.43 16.84 -13.92
CA ARG A 763 7.53 16.86 -15.38
C ARG A 763 8.95 16.56 -15.89
N ILE A 764 9.96 17.11 -15.20
CA ILE A 764 11.38 17.00 -15.55
C ILE A 764 12.02 15.87 -14.75
N ASP A 765 11.97 15.96 -13.42
CA ASP A 765 12.40 14.88 -12.52
C ASP A 765 11.17 14.04 -12.19
N ARG A 766 11.10 12.79 -12.66
CA ARG A 766 9.81 12.08 -12.76
C ARG A 766 9.49 11.23 -11.54
N THR A 767 10.48 10.58 -10.93
CA THR A 767 10.22 9.71 -9.77
C THR A 767 10.43 10.43 -8.45
N TYR A 768 9.60 10.10 -7.45
CA TYR A 768 9.74 10.62 -6.08
C TYR A 768 9.72 12.15 -5.97
N THR A 769 9.00 12.80 -6.89
CA THR A 769 8.74 14.25 -6.94
C THR A 769 7.25 14.54 -6.69
N PRO A 770 6.73 14.32 -5.48
CA PRO A 770 5.29 14.29 -5.22
C PRO A 770 4.57 15.65 -5.28
N ALA A 771 3.24 15.59 -5.23
CA ALA A 771 2.38 16.74 -4.95
C ALA A 771 2.70 17.29 -3.55
N VAL A 772 2.84 16.39 -2.56
CA VAL A 772 3.26 16.72 -1.19
C VAL A 772 4.32 15.73 -0.72
N GLN A 773 5.55 16.20 -0.51
CA GLN A 773 6.51 15.52 0.35
C GLN A 773 6.18 15.89 1.80
N LEU A 774 5.73 14.93 2.61
CA LEU A 774 5.29 15.17 3.98
C LEU A 774 6.26 14.52 4.97
N GLU A 775 6.90 15.32 5.82
CA GLU A 775 7.85 14.76 6.80
C GLU A 775 7.72 15.37 8.20
N GLY A 776 8.20 14.63 9.20
CA GLY A 776 8.33 15.08 10.58
C GLY A 776 7.28 14.50 11.52
N VAL A 777 6.52 15.36 12.21
CA VAL A 777 5.53 14.92 13.20
C VAL A 777 4.26 15.78 13.14
N GLY A 778 3.08 15.16 13.10
CA GLY A 778 1.82 15.84 13.38
C GLY A 778 1.35 16.88 12.36
N ASN A 779 1.77 16.75 11.10
CA ASN A 779 1.28 17.56 9.98
C ASN A 779 0.03 16.94 9.31
N ARG A 780 -0.77 17.76 8.63
CA ARG A 780 -2.08 17.37 8.08
C ARG A 780 -2.23 17.68 6.59
N VAL A 781 -2.76 16.75 5.81
CA VAL A 781 -3.08 16.95 4.38
C VAL A 781 -4.54 16.58 4.16
N ALA A 782 -5.38 17.56 3.84
CA ALA A 782 -6.82 17.33 3.78
C ALA A 782 -7.57 18.01 2.63
N HIS A 783 -8.66 17.39 2.15
CA HIS A 783 -9.54 18.01 1.15
C HIS A 783 -8.84 18.48 -0.14
N ASN A 784 -7.72 17.88 -0.53
CA ASN A 784 -6.99 18.27 -1.74
C ASN A 784 -7.41 17.43 -2.94
N LEU A 785 -7.19 17.97 -4.15
CA LEU A 785 -7.26 17.23 -5.40
C LEU A 785 -5.86 17.13 -6.02
N MET A 786 -5.31 15.92 -6.11
CA MET A 786 -3.95 15.66 -6.59
C MET A 786 -3.95 14.68 -7.77
N TYR A 787 -3.45 15.10 -8.93
CA TYR A 787 -3.55 14.28 -10.14
C TYR A 787 -2.51 14.58 -11.24
N ASN A 788 -2.49 13.72 -12.27
CA ASN A 788 -1.61 13.82 -13.44
C ASN A 788 -0.12 13.86 -13.07
N CYS A 789 0.37 12.76 -12.50
CA CYS A 789 1.79 12.61 -12.17
C CYS A 789 2.37 11.27 -12.63
N PRO A 790 3.65 11.26 -13.04
CA PRO A 790 4.32 10.03 -13.48
C PRO A 790 4.58 9.03 -12.34
N SER A 791 4.72 9.52 -11.11
CA SER A 791 5.07 8.74 -9.90
C SER A 791 4.05 8.98 -8.77
N SER A 792 4.50 9.06 -7.52
CA SER A 792 3.65 9.23 -6.33
C SER A 792 3.09 10.65 -6.20
N VAL A 793 1.85 10.79 -5.73
CA VAL A 793 1.30 12.08 -5.28
C VAL A 793 1.82 12.46 -3.89
N MET A 794 2.18 11.48 -3.05
CA MET A 794 2.74 11.76 -1.73
C MET A 794 3.88 10.81 -1.36
N ARG A 795 4.97 11.37 -0.81
CA ARG A 795 5.95 10.64 -0.01
C ARG A 795 5.80 11.06 1.44
N ILE A 796 5.74 10.10 2.35
CA ILE A 796 5.41 10.33 3.75
C ILE A 796 6.49 9.73 4.65
N GLU A 797 7.09 10.55 5.51
CA GLU A 797 8.15 10.13 6.43
C GLU A 797 7.96 10.73 7.83
N GLY A 798 7.50 9.93 8.79
CA GLY A 798 7.37 10.44 10.16
C GLY A 798 6.23 9.85 10.96
N ASN A 799 5.72 10.65 11.89
CA ASN A 799 4.85 10.21 12.97
C ASN A 799 3.59 11.08 13.08
N ASP A 800 2.48 10.48 13.50
CA ASP A 800 1.24 11.19 13.85
C ASP A 800 0.65 12.09 12.73
N HIS A 801 1.00 11.85 11.46
CA HIS A 801 0.41 12.57 10.32
C HIS A 801 -1.05 12.18 10.08
N VAL A 802 -1.88 13.14 9.67
CA VAL A 802 -3.27 12.89 9.30
C VAL A 802 -3.50 13.24 7.83
N ILE A 803 -3.92 12.25 7.05
CA ILE A 803 -4.16 12.36 5.61
C ILE A 803 -5.62 12.00 5.36
N GLU A 804 -6.45 13.01 5.09
CA GLU A 804 -7.90 12.81 5.11
C GLU A 804 -8.70 13.55 4.05
N PHE A 805 -9.80 12.98 3.58
CA PHE A 805 -10.70 13.64 2.63
C PHE A 805 -10.03 14.08 1.32
N ASN A 806 -8.87 13.53 0.95
CA ASN A 806 -8.21 13.88 -0.32
C ASN A 806 -8.78 13.06 -1.47
N GLU A 807 -8.83 13.66 -2.65
CA GLU A 807 -9.09 13.00 -3.91
C GLU A 807 -7.80 12.89 -4.73
N VAL A 808 -7.52 11.66 -5.18
CA VAL A 808 -6.35 11.32 -5.98
C VAL A 808 -6.81 10.58 -7.22
N HIS A 809 -6.36 11.02 -8.38
CA HIS A 809 -6.55 10.26 -9.61
C HIS A 809 -5.41 10.42 -10.59
N SER A 810 -5.28 9.50 -11.55
CA SER A 810 -4.28 9.64 -12.63
C SER A 810 -2.85 9.82 -12.09
N ALA A 811 -2.50 8.95 -11.14
CA ALA A 811 -1.23 8.93 -10.45
C ALA A 811 -0.46 7.64 -10.78
N VAL A 812 0.86 7.68 -10.63
CA VAL A 812 1.76 6.55 -10.96
C VAL A 812 1.61 6.13 -12.44
N LEU A 813 1.53 7.14 -13.32
CA LEU A 813 1.28 6.93 -14.75
C LEU A 813 2.49 6.35 -15.52
N GLU A 814 3.69 6.34 -14.92
CA GLU A 814 4.93 5.95 -15.60
C GLU A 814 5.83 5.01 -14.80
N SER A 815 6.04 5.25 -13.52
CA SER A 815 6.92 4.43 -12.68
C SER A 815 6.27 3.10 -12.29
N ASP A 816 7.08 2.11 -11.95
CA ASP A 816 6.61 0.81 -11.43
C ASP A 816 7.17 0.58 -10.02
N ASP A 817 6.64 -0.38 -9.27
CA ASP A 817 7.06 -0.69 -7.89
C ASP A 817 6.89 0.54 -6.97
N GLN A 818 5.71 1.16 -7.02
CA GLN A 818 5.39 2.40 -6.29
C GLN A 818 3.90 2.48 -5.89
N GLY A 819 3.61 3.35 -4.92
CA GLY A 819 2.24 3.75 -4.56
C GLY A 819 1.95 5.21 -4.91
N ALA A 820 0.67 5.55 -5.10
CA ALA A 820 0.26 6.95 -5.20
C ALA A 820 0.60 7.70 -3.90
N MET A 821 0.40 7.07 -2.74
CA MET A 821 0.93 7.50 -1.45
C MET A 821 1.89 6.44 -0.92
N GLU A 822 3.10 6.84 -0.51
CA GLU A 822 4.17 5.89 -0.22
C GLU A 822 4.99 6.23 1.04
N LEU A 823 5.37 5.18 1.77
CA LEU A 823 6.27 5.17 2.92
C LEU A 823 7.33 4.08 2.73
N PHE A 824 8.51 4.27 3.32
CA PHE A 824 9.64 3.36 3.12
C PHE A 824 10.47 3.11 4.40
N ALA A 825 10.78 1.84 4.65
CA ALA A 825 11.91 1.32 5.44
C ALA A 825 12.01 1.63 6.94
N ASN A 826 11.21 2.54 7.51
CA ASN A 826 11.35 2.92 8.92
C ASN A 826 10.16 2.47 9.79
N PRO A 827 10.29 1.34 10.52
CA PRO A 827 9.19 0.83 11.34
C PRO A 827 8.92 1.65 12.63
N SER A 828 9.71 2.71 12.89
CA SER A 828 9.40 3.70 13.94
C SER A 828 8.49 4.84 13.45
N TYR A 829 8.17 4.91 12.15
CA TYR A 829 7.04 5.70 11.66
C TYR A 829 5.77 5.07 12.21
N ARG A 830 5.03 5.79 13.05
CA ARG A 830 3.85 5.28 13.78
C ARG A 830 2.80 6.37 13.91
N GLY A 831 1.54 5.96 13.99
CA GLY A 831 0.41 6.87 14.22
C GLY A 831 -0.03 7.65 13.00
N VAL A 832 0.47 7.33 11.80
CA VAL A 832 -0.03 7.94 10.55
C VAL A 832 -1.40 7.37 10.22
N VAL A 833 -2.34 8.26 9.90
CA VAL A 833 -3.74 7.93 9.61
C VAL A 833 -4.09 8.34 8.18
N PHE A 834 -4.61 7.38 7.40
CA PHE A 834 -5.24 7.58 6.11
C PHE A 834 -6.74 7.37 6.27
N ARG A 835 -7.55 8.43 6.15
CA ARG A 835 -9.01 8.27 6.26
C ARG A 835 -9.82 9.03 5.25
N HIS A 836 -10.90 8.44 4.78
CA HIS A 836 -11.85 9.14 3.90
C HIS A 836 -11.19 9.71 2.63
N ASN A 837 -10.13 9.10 2.12
CA ASN A 837 -9.54 9.49 0.85
C ASN A 837 -10.16 8.68 -0.29
N ARG A 838 -10.23 9.27 -1.48
CA ARG A 838 -10.70 8.61 -2.71
C ARG A 838 -9.54 8.50 -3.70
N PHE A 839 -9.29 7.29 -4.18
CA PHE A 839 -8.33 6.97 -5.22
C PHE A 839 -9.07 6.46 -6.45
N THR A 840 -8.79 7.03 -7.62
CA THR A 840 -9.40 6.61 -8.88
C THR A 840 -8.33 6.46 -9.96
N ASN A 841 -8.26 5.30 -10.60
CA ASN A 841 -7.35 5.05 -11.72
C ASN A 841 -5.87 5.37 -11.38
N CYS A 842 -5.34 4.69 -10.36
CA CYS A 842 -3.92 4.79 -10.01
C CYS A 842 -3.15 3.65 -10.69
N GLY A 843 -2.14 3.99 -11.48
CA GLY A 843 -1.35 3.06 -12.28
C GLY A 843 -1.31 3.44 -13.75
N LYS A 844 -0.49 2.72 -14.52
CA LYS A 844 -0.27 2.99 -15.95
C LYS A 844 -1.49 2.63 -16.80
N ALA A 845 -1.77 3.43 -17.81
CA ALA A 845 -2.91 3.25 -18.71
C ALA A 845 -2.69 2.26 -19.87
N GLY A 846 -1.45 1.79 -20.10
CA GLY A 846 -1.09 1.01 -21.30
C GLY A 846 -0.28 -0.26 -21.03
N ALA A 847 0.04 -1.01 -22.08
CA ALA A 847 0.77 -2.29 -22.04
C ALA A 847 2.27 -2.18 -21.74
N GLY A 848 2.71 -1.09 -21.10
CA GLY A 848 4.12 -0.92 -20.74
C GLY A 848 4.59 -2.03 -19.80
N ALA A 849 5.86 -2.43 -19.92
CA ALA A 849 6.42 -3.48 -19.06
C ALA A 849 6.20 -3.18 -17.57
N MET A 850 5.74 -4.20 -16.83
CA MET A 850 5.54 -4.21 -15.39
C MET A 850 6.41 -5.32 -14.81
N ALA A 851 7.43 -4.95 -14.03
CA ALA A 851 8.22 -5.92 -13.29
C ALA A 851 7.54 -6.26 -11.95
N HIS A 852 6.85 -5.29 -11.35
CA HIS A 852 6.14 -5.42 -10.09
C HIS A 852 4.69 -4.92 -10.21
N GLY A 853 4.36 -3.77 -9.65
CA GLY A 853 3.01 -3.21 -9.69
C GLY A 853 2.92 -1.78 -9.20
N GLN A 854 1.69 -1.24 -9.25
CA GLN A 854 1.34 0.07 -8.73
C GLN A 854 0.15 -0.02 -7.76
N ALA A 855 0.23 0.69 -6.63
CA ALA A 855 -0.81 0.72 -5.60
C ALA A 855 -1.37 2.14 -5.41
N ALA A 856 -2.53 2.26 -4.76
CA ALA A 856 -2.96 3.54 -4.20
C ALA A 856 -2.12 3.91 -2.98
N ILE A 857 -1.98 2.99 -2.02
CA ILE A 857 -1.18 3.18 -0.81
C ILE A 857 -0.14 2.07 -0.72
N ARG A 858 1.12 2.44 -0.56
CA ARG A 858 2.25 1.52 -0.45
C ARG A 858 3.01 1.70 0.87
N PHE A 859 3.07 0.62 1.63
CA PHE A 859 3.87 0.49 2.85
C PHE A 859 5.11 -0.33 2.52
N ASP A 860 6.12 0.33 1.96
CA ASP A 860 7.32 -0.35 1.49
C ASP A 860 8.31 -0.62 2.61
N ASP A 861 8.90 -1.83 2.60
CA ASP A 861 9.84 -2.38 3.57
C ASP A 861 9.56 -2.03 5.05
N ALA A 862 8.98 -2.97 5.79
CA ALA A 862 8.83 -2.94 7.25
C ALA A 862 7.96 -1.79 7.83
N ILE A 863 7.34 -0.92 7.02
CA ILE A 863 6.42 0.12 7.51
C ILE A 863 5.29 -0.50 8.34
N SER A 864 5.12 0.01 9.56
CA SER A 864 4.35 -0.66 10.60
C SER A 864 3.49 0.31 11.41
N GLY A 865 2.36 -0.13 11.94
CA GLY A 865 1.50 0.70 12.81
C GLY A 865 0.76 1.85 12.12
N MET A 866 0.45 1.69 10.83
CA MET A 866 -0.39 2.61 10.06
C MET A 866 -1.87 2.31 10.29
N LEU A 867 -2.72 3.34 10.23
CA LEU A 867 -4.18 3.17 10.22
C LEU A 867 -4.76 3.65 8.89
N VAL A 868 -5.45 2.77 8.17
CA VAL A 868 -6.14 3.03 6.91
C VAL A 868 -7.61 2.73 7.09
N TYR A 869 -8.48 3.75 7.17
CA TYR A 869 -9.90 3.51 7.38
C TYR A 869 -10.86 4.38 6.57
N GLY A 870 -11.96 3.80 6.11
CA GLY A 870 -12.99 4.57 5.42
C GLY A 870 -12.53 5.20 4.11
N ASN A 871 -11.51 4.64 3.44
CA ASN A 871 -11.03 5.10 2.13
C ASN A 871 -11.73 4.34 1.00
N ILE A 872 -11.69 4.91 -0.20
CA ILE A 872 -12.30 4.35 -1.41
C ILE A 872 -11.23 4.19 -2.48
N PHE A 873 -11.14 2.99 -3.05
CA PHE A 873 -10.19 2.64 -4.10
C PHE A 873 -10.95 2.16 -5.33
N ILE A 874 -10.83 2.88 -6.45
CA ILE A 874 -11.52 2.59 -7.71
C ILE A 874 -10.47 2.35 -8.78
N ARG A 875 -10.31 1.10 -9.23
CA ARG A 875 -9.31 0.72 -10.25
C ARG A 875 -7.91 1.25 -9.93
N SER A 876 -7.48 1.05 -8.68
CA SER A 876 -6.20 1.58 -8.18
C SER A 876 -5.26 0.45 -7.75
N ALA A 877 -5.22 -0.63 -8.53
CA ALA A 877 -4.36 -1.79 -8.32
C ALA A 877 -3.92 -2.32 -9.69
N ASN A 878 -2.63 -2.24 -9.99
CA ASN A 878 -2.07 -2.69 -11.26
C ASN A 878 -0.81 -3.53 -11.06
N GLY A 879 -0.51 -4.42 -12.00
CA GLY A 879 0.57 -5.41 -11.86
C GLY A 879 0.28 -6.42 -10.73
N ASN A 880 1.29 -6.75 -9.93
CA ASN A 880 1.16 -7.72 -8.83
C ASN A 880 0.71 -7.11 -7.49
N PHE A 881 0.50 -5.80 -7.41
CA PHE A 881 0.09 -5.08 -6.20
C PHE A 881 -1.43 -5.04 -6.01
N GLY A 882 -1.85 -5.01 -4.75
CA GLY A 882 -3.19 -4.58 -4.35
C GLY A 882 -3.29 -3.06 -4.27
N ALA A 883 -4.52 -2.56 -4.15
CA ALA A 883 -4.75 -1.14 -3.92
C ALA A 883 -4.05 -0.65 -2.65
N ILE A 884 -3.93 -1.53 -1.65
CA ILE A 884 -2.99 -1.37 -0.54
C ILE A 884 -1.90 -2.44 -0.67
N GLN A 885 -0.64 -2.01 -0.78
CA GLN A 885 0.52 -2.89 -0.79
C GLN A 885 1.29 -2.78 0.53
N MET A 886 1.66 -3.93 1.09
CA MET A 886 2.54 -4.03 2.25
C MET A 886 3.74 -4.89 1.92
N ASN A 887 4.94 -4.31 1.96
CA ASN A 887 6.16 -5.06 1.88
C ASN A 887 6.74 -5.28 3.29
N SER A 888 6.43 -6.42 3.89
CA SER A 888 7.08 -6.93 5.11
C SER A 888 6.77 -6.19 6.42
N GLY A 889 5.91 -5.16 6.43
CA GLY A 889 5.44 -4.45 7.62
C GLY A 889 4.53 -5.24 8.58
N ARG A 890 4.28 -4.72 9.78
CA ARG A 890 3.39 -5.30 10.81
C ARG A 890 2.56 -4.25 11.57
N ASP A 891 1.58 -4.69 12.34
CA ASP A 891 0.70 -3.87 13.17
C ASP A 891 -0.13 -2.82 12.40
N ASN A 892 -0.18 -2.89 11.06
CA ASN A 892 -1.01 -2.01 10.25
C ASN A 892 -2.47 -2.45 10.34
N ILE A 893 -3.39 -1.49 10.33
CA ILE A 893 -4.83 -1.72 10.39
C ILE A 893 -5.49 -1.12 9.14
N MET A 894 -6.15 -1.97 8.35
CA MET A 894 -6.98 -1.61 7.21
C MET A 894 -8.43 -1.94 7.56
N ASP A 895 -9.19 -0.94 7.96
CA ASP A 895 -10.53 -1.13 8.51
C ASP A 895 -11.60 -0.33 7.76
N ASN A 896 -12.74 -0.93 7.43
CA ASN A 896 -13.89 -0.19 6.87
C ASN A 896 -13.58 0.56 5.54
N ASN A 897 -12.74 0.01 4.66
CA ASN A 897 -12.46 0.60 3.34
C ASN A 897 -13.31 -0.05 2.25
N LEU A 898 -13.52 0.66 1.14
CA LEU A 898 -14.26 0.20 -0.03
C LEU A 898 -13.32 0.08 -1.24
N PHE A 899 -13.27 -1.11 -1.83
CA PHE A 899 -12.49 -1.44 -3.01
C PHE A 899 -13.44 -1.76 -4.16
N ILE A 900 -13.25 -1.13 -5.31
CA ILE A 900 -14.11 -1.24 -6.48
C ILE A 900 -13.26 -1.48 -7.73
N ASP A 901 -13.56 -2.55 -8.46
CA ASP A 901 -12.89 -2.90 -9.72
C ASP A 901 -11.35 -2.96 -9.60
N CYS A 902 -10.81 -3.29 -8.42
CA CYS A 902 -9.37 -3.42 -8.21
C CYS A 902 -8.93 -4.85 -8.55
N GLY A 903 -7.86 -5.00 -9.34
CA GLY A 903 -7.32 -6.34 -9.67
C GLY A 903 -6.93 -7.14 -8.44
N ARG A 904 -6.54 -6.47 -7.34
CA ARG A 904 -6.31 -7.05 -6.02
C ARG A 904 -6.68 -6.02 -4.95
N GLY A 905 -7.25 -6.48 -3.84
CA GLY A 905 -7.59 -5.62 -2.71
C GLY A 905 -6.36 -5.16 -1.94
N VAL A 906 -5.79 -6.08 -1.18
CA VAL A 906 -4.59 -5.89 -0.35
C VAL A 906 -3.53 -6.92 -0.75
N SER A 907 -2.26 -6.53 -0.82
CA SER A 907 -1.17 -7.45 -1.17
C SER A 907 -0.01 -7.40 -0.18
N GLY A 908 0.62 -8.54 0.04
CA GLY A 908 1.83 -8.69 0.83
C GLY A 908 1.55 -9.16 2.25
N GLY A 909 2.26 -8.63 3.23
CA GLY A 909 2.20 -9.05 4.64
C GLY A 909 3.58 -9.08 5.29
N TRP A 910 3.65 -9.43 6.57
CA TRP A 910 4.90 -9.45 7.32
C TRP A 910 5.84 -10.56 6.82
N ASN A 911 7.13 -10.27 6.76
CA ASN A 911 8.16 -11.25 6.42
C ASN A 911 9.45 -10.94 7.20
N PRO A 912 9.87 -11.76 8.17
CA PRO A 912 11.04 -11.49 9.01
C PRO A 912 12.36 -11.52 8.22
N ASN A 913 12.39 -12.14 7.04
CA ASN A 913 13.59 -12.24 6.21
C ASN A 913 13.85 -10.99 5.35
N ASN A 914 12.95 -10.01 5.39
CA ASN A 914 13.16 -8.72 4.73
C ASN A 914 14.46 -8.06 5.19
N SER A 915 15.11 -7.31 4.30
CA SER A 915 16.40 -6.66 4.55
C SER A 915 16.37 -5.72 5.75
N VAL A 916 15.28 -4.99 5.98
CA VAL A 916 15.15 -4.06 7.11
C VAL A 916 15.10 -4.80 8.44
N TRP A 917 14.31 -5.87 8.55
CA TRP A 917 14.23 -6.66 9.78
C TRP A 917 15.55 -7.35 10.11
N ARG A 918 16.22 -7.94 9.11
CA ARG A 918 17.55 -8.53 9.29
C ARG A 918 18.57 -7.50 9.77
N ARG A 919 18.60 -6.34 9.12
CA ARG A 919 19.47 -5.24 9.53
C ARG A 919 19.20 -4.77 10.96
N ILE A 920 17.93 -4.62 11.37
CA ILE A 920 17.59 -4.26 12.75
C ILE A 920 18.09 -5.34 13.73
N ALA A 921 17.88 -6.63 13.43
CA ALA A 921 18.38 -7.74 14.25
C ALA A 921 19.92 -7.76 14.37
N GLU A 922 20.62 -7.26 13.36
CA GLU A 922 22.08 -7.11 13.33
C GLU A 922 22.58 -5.76 13.88
N ASN A 923 21.71 -4.96 14.52
CA ASN A 923 21.99 -3.60 15.01
C ASN A 923 22.41 -2.59 13.92
N GLN A 924 21.99 -2.81 12.67
CA GLN A 924 22.20 -1.95 11.51
C GLN A 924 20.92 -1.20 11.09
N GLN A 925 20.20 -0.68 12.08
CA GLN A 925 18.90 -0.04 11.91
C GLN A 925 18.87 1.12 10.88
N PRO A 926 17.70 1.42 10.30
CA PRO A 926 17.51 2.59 9.43
C PRO A 926 17.92 3.90 10.12
N ALA A 927 18.22 4.92 9.33
CA ALA A 927 18.41 6.28 9.86
C ALA A 927 17.14 6.76 10.56
N ASN A 928 17.30 7.56 11.63
CA ASN A 928 16.19 8.09 12.42
C ASN A 928 15.20 7.01 12.90
N TYR A 929 15.73 5.84 13.29
CA TYR A 929 14.98 4.78 13.95
C TYR A 929 15.03 5.00 15.47
N TYR A 930 13.86 5.08 16.11
CA TYR A 930 13.75 5.42 17.54
C TYR A 930 13.01 4.34 18.33
N THR A 931 13.58 3.99 19.49
CA THR A 931 13.04 3.03 20.47
C THR A 931 13.19 3.56 21.91
N THR A 932 13.26 4.89 22.08
CA THR A 932 13.42 5.54 23.38
C THR A 932 12.17 5.37 24.25
N ASP A 933 12.28 5.63 25.57
CA ASP A 933 11.13 5.57 26.49
C ASP A 933 9.95 6.42 26.02
N LEU A 934 10.23 7.59 25.43
CA LEU A 934 9.21 8.44 24.82
C LEU A 934 8.44 7.72 23.69
N TYR A 935 9.16 7.01 22.81
CA TYR A 935 8.56 6.23 21.73
C TYR A 935 7.81 5.00 22.26
N LEU A 936 8.34 4.31 23.27
CA LEU A 936 7.67 3.16 23.88
C LEU A 936 6.40 3.57 24.62
N GLN A 937 6.39 4.76 25.24
CA GLN A 937 5.21 5.31 25.89
C GLN A 937 4.13 5.71 24.85
N ARG A 938 4.53 6.36 23.75
CA ARG A 938 3.60 6.80 22.70
C ARG A 938 3.13 5.64 21.80
N TYR A 939 4.02 4.69 21.51
CA TYR A 939 3.82 3.57 20.60
C TYR A 939 4.26 2.24 21.23
N PRO A 940 3.49 1.69 22.20
CA PRO A 940 3.90 0.52 22.97
C PRO A 940 4.25 -0.72 22.12
N LYS A 941 3.63 -0.88 20.94
CA LYS A 941 3.91 -1.99 20.01
C LYS A 941 5.36 -2.02 19.47
N ILE A 942 6.12 -0.93 19.61
CA ILE A 942 7.56 -0.95 19.27
C ILE A 942 8.31 -1.94 20.18
N ALA A 943 7.90 -2.11 21.45
CA ALA A 943 8.56 -3.00 22.41
C ALA A 943 8.56 -4.47 21.96
N THR A 944 7.53 -4.90 21.22
CA THR A 944 7.31 -6.28 20.76
C THR A 944 7.44 -6.43 19.24
N MET A 945 8.03 -5.43 18.58
CA MET A 945 8.07 -5.37 17.11
C MET A 945 8.96 -6.45 16.48
N MET A 946 9.90 -7.01 17.24
CA MET A 946 10.74 -8.14 16.81
C MET A 946 10.13 -9.50 17.12
N ASP A 947 9.01 -9.56 17.85
CA ASP A 947 8.35 -10.83 18.19
C ASP A 947 7.75 -11.48 16.95
N VAL A 948 7.71 -12.82 16.94
CA VAL A 948 7.20 -13.57 15.78
C VAL A 948 5.96 -14.39 16.18
N PRO A 949 4.92 -14.46 15.32
CA PRO A 949 4.76 -13.74 14.06
C PRO A 949 4.38 -12.26 14.22
N GLY A 950 4.75 -11.41 13.25
CA GLY A 950 4.14 -10.10 13.06
C GLY A 950 2.79 -10.21 12.35
N ILE A 951 1.80 -9.39 12.75
CA ILE A 951 0.42 -9.45 12.24
C ILE A 951 -0.02 -8.10 11.72
N ASN A 952 -0.70 -8.06 10.57
CA ASN A 952 -1.47 -6.90 10.10
C ASN A 952 -2.96 -7.26 10.08
N HIS A 953 -3.82 -6.24 10.11
CA HIS A 953 -5.24 -6.40 10.34
C HIS A 953 -6.04 -5.88 9.15
N VAL A 954 -6.88 -6.71 8.54
CA VAL A 954 -7.76 -6.35 7.43
C VAL A 954 -9.20 -6.64 7.87
N TRP A 955 -9.91 -5.61 8.28
CA TRP A 955 -11.17 -5.70 9.00
C TRP A 955 -12.30 -4.94 8.28
N ARG A 956 -13.51 -5.50 8.24
CA ARG A 956 -14.74 -4.79 7.81
C ARG A 956 -14.64 -4.09 6.45
N ASN A 957 -13.74 -4.52 5.56
CA ASN A 957 -13.59 -3.91 4.24
C ASN A 957 -14.57 -4.54 3.25
N VAL A 958 -14.91 -3.79 2.20
CA VAL A 958 -15.82 -4.23 1.14
C VAL A 958 -15.10 -4.29 -0.19
N PHE A 959 -15.18 -5.42 -0.87
CA PHE A 959 -14.55 -5.66 -2.16
C PHE A 959 -15.63 -5.92 -3.20
N TYR A 960 -15.90 -4.94 -4.06
CA TYR A 960 -16.89 -5.02 -5.13
C TYR A 960 -16.20 -5.16 -6.49
N ARG A 961 -16.47 -6.26 -7.23
CA ARG A 961 -15.86 -6.57 -8.53
C ARG A 961 -14.33 -6.57 -8.52
N CYS A 962 -13.73 -6.94 -7.40
CA CYS A 962 -12.29 -7.04 -7.27
C CYS A 962 -11.80 -8.45 -7.59
N GLY A 963 -10.52 -8.59 -7.94
CA GLY A 963 -9.85 -9.89 -7.87
C GLY A 963 -9.63 -10.31 -6.41
N PRO A 964 -8.59 -11.10 -6.10
CA PRO A 964 -8.38 -11.58 -4.74
C PRO A 964 -8.35 -10.45 -3.70
N MET A 965 -9.14 -10.63 -2.63
CA MET A 965 -9.19 -9.72 -1.48
C MET A 965 -7.80 -9.48 -0.88
N VAL A 966 -7.05 -10.57 -0.67
CA VAL A 966 -5.68 -10.56 -0.16
C VAL A 966 -4.80 -11.46 -1.02
N THR A 967 -3.57 -11.02 -1.29
CA THR A 967 -2.50 -11.84 -1.90
C THR A 967 -1.23 -11.73 -1.08
N GLY A 968 -0.31 -12.69 -1.18
CA GLY A 968 0.94 -12.70 -0.39
C GLY A 968 0.85 -13.51 0.90
N ASN A 969 1.46 -13.03 1.99
CA ASN A 969 1.65 -13.80 3.22
C ASN A 969 0.41 -13.78 4.13
N ARG A 970 -0.64 -14.48 3.71
CA ARG A 970 -1.95 -14.52 4.39
C ARG A 970 -1.87 -15.00 5.85
N ALA A 971 -0.90 -15.86 6.20
CA ALA A 971 -0.73 -16.33 7.59
C ALA A 971 -0.40 -15.20 8.58
N ASN A 972 0.04 -14.04 8.07
CA ASN A 972 0.36 -12.85 8.85
C ASN A 972 -0.70 -11.74 8.74
N LEU A 973 -1.89 -12.09 8.25
CA LEU A 973 -3.04 -11.21 8.14
C LEU A 973 -4.16 -11.73 9.03
N ASP A 974 -4.57 -10.91 9.99
CA ASP A 974 -5.79 -11.10 10.76
C ASP A 974 -6.98 -10.55 9.95
N LEU A 975 -7.85 -11.45 9.51
CA LEU A 975 -8.97 -11.15 8.64
C LEU A 975 -10.26 -11.26 9.44
N MET A 976 -10.97 -10.15 9.57
CA MET A 976 -12.22 -10.10 10.32
C MET A 976 -13.27 -9.45 9.43
N GLU A 977 -14.29 -10.23 9.03
CA GLU A 977 -15.59 -9.67 8.65
C GLU A 977 -15.55 -8.75 7.43
N ASN A 978 -14.74 -9.14 6.43
CA ASN A 978 -14.68 -8.44 5.14
C ASN A 978 -15.78 -8.96 4.20
N GLY A 979 -16.47 -8.05 3.51
CA GLY A 979 -17.50 -8.37 2.52
C GLY A 979 -16.94 -8.48 1.10
N ILE A 980 -17.25 -9.56 0.39
CA ILE A 980 -16.87 -9.78 -1.00
C ILE A 980 -18.13 -9.83 -1.85
N PHE A 981 -18.18 -9.00 -2.88
CA PHE A 981 -19.30 -8.84 -3.79
C PHE A 981 -18.75 -8.94 -5.21
N GLU A 982 -18.89 -10.11 -5.83
CA GLU A 982 -18.36 -10.35 -7.19
C GLU A 982 -19.09 -9.48 -8.20
N ASP A 983 -20.36 -9.78 -8.50
CA ASP A 983 -21.18 -8.99 -9.44
C ASP A 983 -22.49 -8.48 -8.82
N THR A 984 -22.78 -8.85 -7.56
CA THR A 984 -23.99 -8.40 -6.85
C THR A 984 -23.75 -7.03 -6.22
N ASP A 985 -24.62 -6.06 -6.49
CA ASP A 985 -24.54 -4.73 -5.89
C ASP A 985 -24.74 -4.83 -4.36
N PRO A 986 -23.80 -4.31 -3.53
CA PRO A 986 -23.91 -4.31 -2.07
C PRO A 986 -24.98 -3.36 -1.52
N GLY A 987 -25.66 -2.59 -2.37
CA GLY A 987 -26.70 -1.61 -2.03
C GLY A 987 -26.24 -0.16 -2.25
N PHE A 988 -25.49 0.09 -3.32
CA PHE A 988 -25.13 1.44 -3.73
C PHE A 988 -26.33 2.26 -4.21
N VAL A 989 -26.21 3.59 -4.18
CA VAL A 989 -27.22 4.52 -4.71
C VAL A 989 -27.26 4.44 -6.24
N ASP A 990 -26.11 4.58 -6.91
CA ASP A 990 -25.97 4.39 -8.35
C ASP A 990 -24.52 4.04 -8.73
N ALA A 991 -24.19 2.74 -8.72
CA ALA A 991 -22.85 2.27 -9.08
C ALA A 991 -22.50 2.54 -10.56
N GLN A 992 -23.49 2.67 -11.46
CA GLN A 992 -23.24 2.89 -12.89
C GLN A 992 -22.76 4.31 -13.16
N SER A 993 -23.29 5.29 -12.43
CA SER A 993 -22.83 6.68 -12.48
C SER A 993 -21.60 6.95 -11.61
N GLY A 994 -21.09 5.95 -10.89
CA GLY A 994 -19.97 6.09 -9.95
C GLY A 994 -20.35 6.69 -8.58
N ASP A 995 -21.64 6.65 -8.22
CA ASP A 995 -22.15 7.03 -6.90
C ASP A 995 -22.21 5.82 -5.95
N TYR A 996 -21.10 5.61 -5.26
CA TYR A 996 -20.91 4.50 -4.32
C TYR A 996 -21.41 4.79 -2.90
N ARG A 997 -22.28 5.78 -2.70
CA ARG A 997 -22.99 5.95 -1.42
C ARG A 997 -23.88 4.74 -1.19
N LEU A 998 -24.09 4.36 0.08
CA LEU A 998 -24.93 3.21 0.45
C LEU A 998 -26.35 3.66 0.79
N GLN A 999 -27.34 2.89 0.34
CA GLN A 999 -28.73 3.04 0.75
C GLN A 999 -28.90 2.67 2.24
N PRO A 1000 -29.88 3.24 2.97
CA PRO A 1000 -30.06 2.97 4.40
C PRO A 1000 -30.28 1.49 4.76
N ASP A 1001 -30.84 0.71 3.83
CA ASP A 1001 -31.17 -0.72 3.92
C ASP A 1001 -30.27 -1.58 3.02
N ALA A 1002 -29.08 -1.07 2.66
CA ALA A 1002 -28.13 -1.78 1.81
C ALA A 1002 -27.85 -3.22 2.33
N PRO A 1003 -27.96 -4.26 1.48
CA PRO A 1003 -27.72 -5.66 1.87
C PRO A 1003 -26.38 -5.91 2.55
N LEU A 1004 -25.38 -5.08 2.24
CA LEU A 1004 -24.07 -5.09 2.91
C LEU A 1004 -24.16 -5.08 4.45
N PHE A 1005 -25.11 -4.34 5.03
CA PHE A 1005 -25.19 -4.18 6.49
C PHE A 1005 -25.56 -5.48 7.22
N HIS A 1006 -26.10 -6.45 6.49
CA HIS A 1006 -26.48 -7.76 7.03
C HIS A 1006 -25.26 -8.57 7.48
N SER A 1007 -24.20 -8.55 6.66
CA SER A 1007 -22.99 -9.36 6.86
C SER A 1007 -21.77 -8.56 7.29
N VAL A 1008 -21.80 -7.23 7.17
CA VAL A 1008 -20.69 -6.37 7.57
C VAL A 1008 -21.22 -5.18 8.35
N GLY A 1009 -20.68 -4.94 9.54
CA GLY A 1009 -20.91 -3.73 10.33
C GLY A 1009 -20.16 -2.52 9.77
N PHE A 1010 -20.32 -2.31 8.46
CA PHE A 1010 -19.69 -1.26 7.68
C PHE A 1010 -20.28 0.10 8.06
N ARG A 1011 -19.42 1.08 8.30
CA ARG A 1011 -19.79 2.47 8.49
C ARG A 1011 -19.77 3.21 7.16
N PRO A 1012 -20.89 3.85 6.75
CA PRO A 1012 -20.93 4.65 5.53
C PRO A 1012 -19.87 5.76 5.50
N ILE A 1013 -19.10 5.77 4.41
CA ILE A 1013 -18.04 6.74 4.13
C ILE A 1013 -18.67 8.11 3.76
N PRO A 1014 -18.19 9.25 4.30
CA PRO A 1014 -18.65 10.62 3.94
C PRO A 1014 -18.21 11.03 2.53
N LEU A 1015 -18.71 10.34 1.50
CA LEU A 1015 -18.35 10.55 0.10
C LEU A 1015 -18.53 12.00 -0.39
N ASP A 1016 -19.56 12.67 0.10
CA ASP A 1016 -19.92 14.07 -0.20
C ASP A 1016 -18.93 15.11 0.36
N GLN A 1017 -18.02 14.69 1.24
CA GLN A 1017 -17.03 15.57 1.88
C GLN A 1017 -15.61 15.35 1.35
N ILE A 1018 -15.38 14.33 0.52
CA ILE A 1018 -14.06 14.02 -0.05
C ILE A 1018 -13.78 14.99 -1.20
N GLY A 1019 -12.55 15.48 -1.27
CA GLY A 1019 -12.06 16.39 -2.30
C GLY A 1019 -12.24 17.86 -1.92
N LEU A 1020 -12.17 18.70 -2.96
CA LEU A 1020 -12.25 20.16 -2.83
C LEU A 1020 -13.64 20.62 -2.39
N TYR A 1021 -13.70 21.78 -1.75
CA TYR A 1021 -14.95 22.43 -1.39
C TYR A 1021 -14.93 23.94 -1.69
N ALA A 1022 -16.12 24.51 -1.95
CA ALA A 1022 -16.27 25.93 -2.23
C ALA A 1022 -15.77 26.78 -1.05
N HIS A 1023 -14.89 27.74 -1.31
CA HIS A 1023 -14.42 28.71 -0.32
C HIS A 1023 -13.99 30.01 -1.03
N PRO A 1024 -14.27 31.21 -0.47
CA PRO A 1024 -14.02 32.50 -1.14
C PRO A 1024 -12.54 32.79 -1.40
N HIS A 1025 -11.65 32.14 -0.67
CA HIS A 1025 -10.20 32.32 -0.80
C HIS A 1025 -9.51 31.27 -1.69
N ARG A 1026 -10.24 30.47 -2.49
CA ARG A 1026 -9.59 29.55 -3.43
C ARG A 1026 -9.11 30.29 -4.68
N ALA A 1027 -8.03 29.78 -5.28
CA ALA A 1027 -7.50 30.27 -6.54
C ALA A 1027 -8.47 30.04 -7.72
N SER A 1028 -9.17 28.90 -7.74
CA SER A 1028 -10.11 28.53 -8.80
C SER A 1028 -11.35 27.83 -8.26
N TRP A 1029 -12.54 28.02 -8.84
CA TRP A 1029 -13.77 27.25 -8.54
C TRP A 1029 -14.87 27.53 -9.60
N PRO A 1030 -15.74 26.56 -9.97
CA PRO A 1030 -15.64 25.12 -9.68
C PRO A 1030 -14.43 24.50 -10.37
N VAL A 1031 -14.02 23.32 -9.90
CA VAL A 1031 -12.92 22.55 -10.51
C VAL A 1031 -13.52 21.29 -11.11
N GLU A 1032 -13.31 21.10 -12.40
CA GLU A 1032 -13.69 19.89 -13.13
C GLU A 1032 -12.44 19.20 -13.68
N THR A 1033 -12.35 17.90 -13.48
CA THR A 1033 -11.28 17.06 -14.01
C THR A 1033 -11.84 15.74 -14.50
N THR A 1034 -11.12 15.10 -15.42
CA THR A 1034 -11.46 13.76 -15.90
C THR A 1034 -10.28 12.83 -15.60
N PRO A 1035 -10.47 11.76 -14.81
CA PRO A 1035 -9.43 10.78 -14.58
C PRO A 1035 -8.99 10.10 -15.89
N VAL A 1036 -7.68 10.06 -16.14
CA VAL A 1036 -7.07 9.17 -17.14
C VAL A 1036 -7.50 7.74 -16.83
N PRO A 1037 -8.09 7.01 -17.79
CA PRO A 1037 -8.53 5.63 -17.58
C PRO A 1037 -7.34 4.69 -17.43
N VAL A 1038 -7.48 3.69 -16.57
CA VAL A 1038 -6.59 2.51 -16.52
C VAL A 1038 -7.31 1.30 -17.12
N PRO A 1039 -6.59 0.35 -17.73
CA PRO A 1039 -7.19 -0.87 -18.28
C PRO A 1039 -8.00 -1.64 -17.25
N ASP A 1040 -9.12 -2.22 -17.67
CA ASP A 1040 -9.85 -3.15 -16.82
C ASP A 1040 -9.06 -4.46 -16.72
N TRP A 1041 -8.66 -4.79 -15.49
CA TRP A 1041 -7.87 -5.98 -15.18
C TRP A 1041 -8.56 -7.28 -15.62
N ARG A 1042 -9.89 -7.30 -15.73
CA ARG A 1042 -10.67 -8.46 -16.20
C ARG A 1042 -10.54 -8.69 -17.70
N THR A 1043 -10.28 -7.63 -18.46
CA THR A 1043 -10.11 -7.70 -19.92
C THR A 1043 -8.63 -7.87 -20.32
N ALA A 1044 -7.71 -7.62 -19.39
CA ALA A 1044 -6.27 -7.70 -19.63
C ALA A 1044 -5.74 -9.14 -19.65
N SER A 1045 -6.46 -10.13 -19.11
CA SER A 1045 -6.04 -11.54 -19.09
C SER A 1045 -6.18 -12.27 -20.43
N GLU A 1046 -6.74 -11.63 -21.46
CA GLU A 1046 -6.83 -12.17 -22.84
C GLU A 1046 -5.66 -11.75 -23.75
N ARG A 1047 -4.61 -11.08 -23.24
CA ARG A 1047 -3.45 -10.62 -24.03
C ARG A 1047 -2.12 -11.13 -23.52
#